data_AF-A0A3P6AQ94-F1
#
_entry.id   AF-A0A3P6AQ94-F1
#
_cell.length_a   1.000
_cell.length_b   1.000
_cell.length_c   1.000
_cell.angle_alpha   90.00
_cell.angle_beta   90.00
_cell.angle_gamma   90.00
#
_symmetry.space_group_name_H-M   'P 1'
#
loop_
_entity.id
_entity.type
_entity.pdbx_description
1 polymer ?
#
loop_
_entity_poly.entity_id
_entity_poly.type
_entity_poly.pdbx_seq_one_letter_code
_entity_poly.pdbx_strand_id
1 'polypeptide(L)'
;MADIVKQILAKPIQLSDQVVKAADEASSFKQECAEVKAKTEKLAGLLRQAARASSDLYERPTRRIIDDTEQMLDKAFSLVLKCRGNGIMKRVFTIIPAAAFRKMSAQLENSISDVSWLLRVSAPAEDRGDAGYLGLPPIAANEPILCLIWEQIALLHTGSLEDRSDAAASLVSLARDNDRYTKLIIEEGGVGPLLKLLKEGKPEGQENAARALGLLGRDPESVEHMIHGGACSVFGKVLKEGPMKVQAVVAWATSELVSNHPKCQDMFAQHNAIRLLVGHLAFETVQEHSKYAIVNNKATSIHHALVLAKENPLSKAVDDDHTSIPHPTGKQMPNQMHSVVVNSMANPPKKSTTLHSKAAGAVVKPPCNLHQHQNSTSKTRELEDSATKSQMKAMAARALWKLAKGNSTICKSITESRALLCFAVLIDKGNEEVRYNSAMALMEITAVAEQDADLRRSAFKPNSPACKAVVDQVLKIIEIADSELLIPCMRTIGNLARTFRATESRMIGPLVKLLDEREPEVTGEAAVALTKFACTENYLHKDHSRSIIEAGGGKHLVQLAYFGESGVQIPALELLCYIALNVPDSEQLAKDEVLAVLEWASKQSWSTREACSYGGRVKAQVTTEVPVKVVKESKKQEEGIVVNKFKPKDPYTGRCLLNTRITGDDAPGETWHIVFTTQGEVPYREGQSIGVIPEGIDKNGKPHKLRLYSIASSAIGDFGDSKTVRAFPPLTSDLKPGDEAKITGPVGKEMLMPKDPNATIIMLATGTGIAPFRSFLWKMFFEEHEDYKFNGLAWLFLGVPTSSSLLYKEEFEKMKEKNPENFRLDFAVSREQTNDKGEKMYIQTRMAEYAQELWELLKKDNTFVYMCGLKGMEKGIDEIMVSIHFIFLFLENQTRIDWLEYQKQLKRSEQWNVEVY
;
A
#
# COMPACT_ATOMS: atom_id res chain seq x y z
N MET A 1 8.42 13.35 -27.39
CA MET A 1 9.87 13.11 -27.40
C MET A 1 10.54 14.02 -28.43
N ALA A 2 10.53 13.72 -29.74
CA ALA A 2 11.26 14.50 -30.76
C ALA A 2 11.08 16.04 -30.68
N ASP A 3 9.85 16.54 -30.58
CA ASP A 3 9.64 18.00 -30.54
C ASP A 3 10.05 18.65 -29.22
N ILE A 4 10.03 17.90 -28.11
CA ILE A 4 10.55 18.34 -26.80
C ILE A 4 12.08 18.45 -26.88
N VAL A 5 12.74 17.45 -27.47
CA VAL A 5 14.20 17.45 -27.68
C VAL A 5 14.62 18.61 -28.60
N LYS A 6 13.88 18.90 -29.67
CA LYS A 6 14.12 20.07 -30.53
C LYS A 6 13.98 21.40 -29.77
N GLN A 7 13.00 21.52 -28.87
CA GLN A 7 12.83 22.71 -28.02
C GLN A 7 14.01 22.89 -27.05
N ILE A 8 14.46 21.81 -26.39
CA ILE A 8 15.63 21.80 -25.50
C ILE A 8 16.90 22.25 -26.25
N LEU A 9 17.10 21.81 -27.50
CA LEU A 9 18.29 22.14 -28.28
C LEU A 9 18.28 23.55 -28.91
N ALA A 10 17.13 24.21 -29.02
CA ALA A 10 17.00 25.46 -29.77
C ALA A 10 17.79 26.64 -29.17
N LYS A 11 17.67 26.86 -27.85
CA LYS A 11 18.36 27.96 -27.15
C LYS A 11 19.90 27.77 -27.12
N PRO A 12 20.47 26.59 -26.81
CA PRO A 12 21.91 26.34 -26.94
C PRO A 12 22.46 26.59 -28.34
N ILE A 13 21.75 26.18 -29.41
CA ILE A 13 22.16 26.48 -30.79
C ILE A 13 22.22 27.99 -31.01
N GLN A 14 21.17 28.73 -30.61
CA GLN A 14 21.12 30.18 -30.74
C GLN A 14 22.22 30.88 -29.93
N LEU A 15 22.53 30.42 -28.72
CA LEU A 15 23.63 30.95 -27.90
C LEU A 15 24.99 30.68 -28.54
N SER A 16 25.21 29.48 -29.09
CA SER A 16 26.47 29.15 -29.77
C SER A 16 26.75 30.10 -30.94
N ASP A 17 25.74 30.45 -31.74
CA ASP A 17 25.87 31.44 -32.83
C ASP A 17 26.12 32.86 -32.30
N GLN A 18 25.54 33.23 -31.15
CA GLN A 18 25.81 34.51 -30.49
C GLN A 18 27.24 34.61 -29.95
N VAL A 19 27.79 33.54 -29.37
CA VAL A 19 29.20 33.47 -28.92
C VAL A 19 30.15 33.65 -30.10
N VAL A 20 29.94 32.93 -31.20
CA VAL A 20 30.76 33.02 -32.43
C VAL A 20 30.77 34.45 -32.96
N LYS A 21 29.59 35.08 -33.11
CA LYS A 21 29.48 36.47 -33.53
C LYS A 21 30.07 37.46 -32.52
N ALA A 22 29.99 37.18 -31.21
CA ALA A 22 30.63 38.00 -30.19
C ALA A 22 32.15 37.98 -30.29
N ALA A 23 32.74 36.83 -30.64
CA ALA A 23 34.18 36.63 -30.75
C ALA A 23 34.77 37.32 -31.98
N ASP A 24 34.07 37.32 -33.11
CA ASP A 24 34.49 38.06 -34.32
C ASP A 24 34.52 39.59 -34.11
N GLU A 25 33.65 40.11 -33.23
CA GLU A 25 33.60 41.53 -32.86
C GLU A 25 34.54 41.89 -31.68
N ALA A 26 35.43 40.98 -31.26
CA ALA A 26 36.36 41.22 -30.15
C ALA A 26 37.52 42.17 -30.51
N SER A 27 37.73 43.19 -29.69
CA SER A 27 38.78 44.19 -29.87
C SER A 27 40.05 43.93 -29.04
N SER A 28 39.91 43.17 -27.95
CA SER A 28 40.96 42.74 -27.01
C SER A 28 40.93 41.21 -26.84
N PHE A 29 42.02 40.59 -26.39
CA PHE A 29 42.12 39.12 -26.18
C PHE A 29 41.71 38.31 -27.44
N LYS A 30 42.19 38.75 -28.61
CA LYS A 30 41.75 38.20 -29.91
C LYS A 30 42.11 36.72 -30.10
N GLN A 31 43.27 36.29 -29.61
CA GLN A 31 43.72 34.91 -29.74
C GLN A 31 42.89 33.97 -28.86
N GLU A 32 42.59 34.39 -27.63
CA GLU A 32 41.78 33.64 -26.68
C GLU A 32 40.30 33.62 -27.10
N CYS A 33 39.78 34.72 -27.68
CA CYS A 33 38.45 34.75 -28.27
C CYS A 33 38.35 33.83 -29.51
N ALA A 34 39.40 33.73 -30.33
CA ALA A 34 39.44 32.81 -31.46
C ALA A 34 39.44 31.33 -31.02
N GLU A 35 40.12 30.99 -29.92
CA GLU A 35 40.08 29.65 -29.33
C GLU A 35 38.67 29.29 -28.82
N VAL A 36 38.03 30.20 -28.08
CA VAL A 36 36.63 30.05 -27.61
C VAL A 36 35.67 29.92 -28.79
N LYS A 37 35.86 30.71 -29.85
CA LYS A 37 35.09 30.61 -31.10
C LYS A 37 35.20 29.23 -31.72
N ALA A 38 36.42 28.74 -31.99
CA ALA A 38 36.64 27.46 -32.67
C ALA A 38 36.00 26.28 -31.93
N LYS A 39 36.06 26.26 -30.59
CA LYS A 39 35.35 25.26 -29.78
C LYS A 39 33.84 25.42 -29.87
N THR A 40 33.35 26.65 -29.81
CA THR A 40 31.90 26.91 -29.90
C THR A 40 31.33 26.54 -31.28
N GLU A 41 32.08 26.72 -32.37
CA GLU A 41 31.70 26.26 -33.71
C GLU A 41 31.60 24.72 -33.80
N LYS A 42 32.57 23.99 -33.22
CA LYS A 42 32.54 22.52 -33.10
C LYS A 42 31.31 22.05 -32.31
N LEU A 43 31.03 22.69 -31.17
CA LEU A 43 29.86 22.43 -30.32
C LEU A 43 28.54 22.73 -31.06
N ALA A 44 28.45 23.86 -31.77
CA ALA A 44 27.31 24.23 -32.58
C ALA A 44 27.04 23.23 -33.72
N GLY A 45 28.09 22.61 -34.27
CA GLY A 45 27.99 21.50 -35.21
C GLY A 45 27.31 20.28 -34.59
N LEU A 46 27.77 19.84 -33.41
CA LEU A 46 27.21 18.71 -32.67
C LEU A 46 25.76 18.96 -32.22
N LEU A 47 25.45 20.15 -31.70
CA LEU A 47 24.08 20.52 -31.31
C LEU A 47 23.10 20.48 -32.49
N ARG A 48 23.55 20.87 -33.70
CA ARG A 48 22.75 20.74 -34.92
C ARG A 48 22.61 19.30 -35.42
N GLN A 49 23.61 18.43 -35.20
CA GLN A 49 23.47 16.99 -35.44
C GLN A 49 22.44 16.38 -34.48
N ALA A 50 22.51 16.76 -33.19
CA ALA A 50 21.55 16.35 -32.16
C ALA A 50 20.12 16.76 -32.52
N ALA A 51 19.92 17.99 -33.04
CA ALA A 51 18.60 18.45 -33.46
C ALA A 51 18.04 17.66 -34.66
N ARG A 52 18.91 17.17 -35.56
CA ARG A 52 18.52 16.29 -36.68
C ARG A 52 18.17 14.88 -36.20
N ALA A 53 18.93 14.33 -35.26
CA ALA A 53 18.70 13.02 -34.63
C ALA A 53 17.69 13.04 -33.47
N SER A 54 16.90 14.11 -33.34
CA SER A 54 16.03 14.36 -32.17
C SER A 54 14.93 13.32 -31.93
N SER A 55 14.60 12.49 -32.92
CA SER A 55 13.74 11.30 -32.80
C SER A 55 14.34 10.20 -31.94
N ASP A 56 15.66 10.07 -31.97
CA ASP A 56 16.41 8.90 -31.49
C ASP A 56 17.22 9.24 -30.22
N LEU A 57 17.33 10.53 -29.90
CA LEU A 57 17.95 11.03 -28.68
C LEU A 57 17.16 10.65 -27.42
N TYR A 58 17.89 10.09 -26.46
CA TYR A 58 17.37 9.70 -25.16
C TYR A 58 17.14 10.93 -24.26
N GLU A 59 15.87 11.24 -24.00
CA GLU A 59 15.39 12.54 -23.46
C GLU A 59 16.04 12.96 -22.12
N ARG A 60 16.28 12.01 -21.20
CA ARG A 60 16.76 12.30 -19.83
C ARG A 60 18.22 12.80 -19.80
N PRO A 61 19.23 12.06 -20.30
CA PRO A 61 20.58 12.61 -20.45
C PRO A 61 20.63 13.80 -21.39
N THR A 62 19.82 13.83 -22.46
CA THR A 62 19.73 15.00 -23.34
C THR A 62 19.43 16.26 -22.54
N ARG A 63 18.43 16.22 -21.65
CA ARG A 63 18.08 17.38 -20.82
C ARG A 63 19.25 17.83 -19.94
N ARG A 64 19.88 16.92 -19.17
CA ARG A 64 21.00 17.28 -18.28
C ARG A 64 22.22 17.82 -19.04
N ILE A 65 22.62 17.15 -20.12
CA ILE A 65 23.79 17.53 -20.93
C ILE A 65 23.56 18.87 -21.60
N ILE A 66 22.37 19.10 -22.14
CA ILE A 66 22.05 20.33 -22.85
C ILE A 66 21.83 21.51 -21.88
N ASP A 67 21.23 21.29 -20.71
CA ASP A 67 21.08 22.32 -19.67
C ASP A 67 22.45 22.81 -19.16
N ASP A 68 23.45 21.93 -18.96
CA ASP A 68 24.82 22.37 -18.59
C ASP A 68 25.55 23.03 -19.77
N THR A 69 25.41 22.48 -20.97
CA THR A 69 25.95 23.07 -22.22
C THR A 69 25.43 24.49 -22.42
N GLU A 70 24.14 24.74 -22.18
CA GLU A 70 23.52 26.06 -22.25
C GLU A 70 24.18 27.03 -21.27
N GLN A 71 24.37 26.62 -20.01
CA GLN A 71 25.05 27.43 -19.01
C GLN A 71 26.51 27.73 -19.35
N MET A 72 27.23 26.79 -19.97
CA MET A 72 28.61 27.04 -20.41
C MET A 72 28.65 28.02 -21.59
N LEU A 73 27.70 27.93 -22.51
CA LEU A 73 27.54 28.89 -23.62
C LEU A 73 27.17 30.30 -23.12
N ASP A 74 26.25 30.44 -22.15
CA ASP A 74 25.92 31.74 -21.54
C ASP A 74 27.15 32.37 -20.82
N LYS A 75 27.96 31.55 -20.14
CA LYS A 75 29.21 31.99 -19.51
C LYS A 75 30.26 32.37 -20.57
N ALA A 76 30.38 31.62 -21.67
CA ALA A 76 31.26 31.94 -22.79
C ALA A 76 30.85 33.27 -23.45
N PHE A 77 29.56 33.46 -23.73
CA PHE A 77 29.02 34.69 -24.31
C PHE A 77 29.31 35.90 -23.41
N SER A 78 29.07 35.76 -22.10
CA SER A 78 29.35 36.79 -21.10
C SER A 78 30.83 37.13 -20.97
N LEU A 79 31.74 36.18 -21.20
CA LEU A 79 33.19 36.41 -21.21
C LEU A 79 33.64 37.14 -22.49
N VAL A 80 33.16 36.68 -23.64
CA VAL A 80 33.53 37.24 -24.95
C VAL A 80 32.93 38.63 -25.17
N LEU A 81 31.71 38.90 -24.70
CA LEU A 81 31.10 40.24 -24.74
C LEU A 81 31.95 41.32 -24.04
N LYS A 82 32.67 40.97 -22.97
CA LYS A 82 33.58 41.88 -22.25
C LYS A 82 34.80 42.30 -23.09
N CYS A 83 35.05 41.63 -24.22
CA CYS A 83 36.15 41.92 -25.14
C CYS A 83 35.74 42.85 -26.31
N ARG A 84 34.44 43.15 -26.45
CA ARG A 84 33.94 44.12 -27.44
C ARG A 84 34.32 45.56 -27.07
N GLY A 85 34.69 46.35 -28.07
CA GLY A 85 35.24 47.70 -27.91
C GLY A 85 34.21 48.80 -27.63
N ASN A 86 33.46 48.73 -26.54
CA ASN A 86 32.40 49.71 -26.22
C ASN A 86 32.92 50.94 -25.46
N GLY A 87 33.52 51.88 -26.19
CA GLY A 87 33.79 53.24 -25.74
C GLY A 87 34.99 53.43 -24.79
N ILE A 88 35.52 54.66 -24.75
CA ILE A 88 36.74 55.00 -24.01
C ILE A 88 36.58 54.79 -22.49
N MET A 89 35.41 55.07 -21.91
CA MET A 89 35.17 54.93 -20.47
C MET A 89 35.15 53.48 -19.93
N LYS A 90 34.79 52.47 -20.73
CA LYS A 90 34.77 51.06 -20.24
C LYS A 90 36.09 50.31 -20.44
N ARG A 91 37.02 50.84 -21.25
CA ARG A 91 38.34 50.21 -21.47
C ARG A 91 39.24 50.19 -20.22
N VAL A 92 38.98 51.04 -19.23
CA VAL A 92 39.85 51.22 -18.06
C VAL A 92 39.54 50.26 -16.90
N PHE A 93 38.36 49.60 -16.90
CA PHE A 93 37.86 48.84 -15.74
C PHE A 93 37.64 47.33 -15.97
N THR A 94 37.89 46.81 -17.18
CA THR A 94 37.60 45.40 -17.51
C THR A 94 38.82 44.49 -17.31
N ILE A 95 39.13 44.13 -16.06
CA ILE A 95 40.19 43.15 -15.76
C ILE A 95 39.65 41.73 -16.02
N ILE A 96 40.15 41.07 -17.06
CA ILE A 96 39.87 39.65 -17.35
C ILE A 96 41.15 38.84 -17.05
N PRO A 97 41.14 37.93 -16.05
CA PRO A 97 42.29 37.05 -15.81
C PRO A 97 42.48 36.07 -16.98
N ALA A 98 43.71 35.85 -17.44
CA ALA A 98 44.02 34.84 -18.46
C ALA A 98 43.63 33.40 -18.04
N ALA A 99 43.48 33.14 -16.74
CA ALA A 99 42.91 31.89 -16.22
C ALA A 99 41.43 31.70 -16.58
N ALA A 100 40.66 32.77 -16.80
CA ALA A 100 39.24 32.70 -17.17
C ALA A 100 39.04 32.10 -18.57
N PHE A 101 39.85 32.51 -19.56
CA PHE A 101 39.82 31.93 -20.90
C PHE A 101 40.24 30.46 -20.91
N ARG A 102 41.32 30.10 -20.19
CA ARG A 102 41.74 28.69 -20.07
C ARG A 102 40.66 27.82 -19.41
N LYS A 103 40.01 28.32 -18.35
CA LYS A 103 38.89 27.63 -17.71
C LYS A 103 37.69 27.48 -18.67
N MET A 104 37.34 28.53 -19.41
CA MET A 104 36.25 28.49 -20.39
C MET A 104 36.54 27.52 -21.54
N SER A 105 37.76 27.53 -22.07
CA SER A 105 38.21 26.60 -23.11
C SER A 105 38.14 25.14 -22.65
N ALA A 106 38.48 24.84 -21.39
CA ALA A 106 38.31 23.51 -20.82
C ALA A 106 36.82 23.14 -20.64
N GLN A 107 36.00 24.06 -20.13
CA GLN A 107 34.55 23.82 -19.95
C GLN A 107 33.83 23.57 -21.28
N LEU A 108 34.18 24.28 -22.35
CA LEU A 108 33.61 24.04 -23.68
C LEU A 108 34.06 22.69 -24.27
N GLU A 109 35.29 22.23 -24.00
CA GLU A 109 35.72 20.89 -24.43
C GLU A 109 34.97 19.77 -23.68
N ASN A 110 34.62 20.00 -22.41
CA ASN A 110 33.76 19.09 -21.66
C ASN A 110 32.38 18.99 -22.33
N SER A 111 31.69 20.11 -22.56
CA SER A 111 30.38 20.10 -23.25
C SER A 111 30.43 19.49 -24.65
N ILE A 112 31.52 19.71 -25.41
CA ILE A 112 31.77 19.02 -26.69
C ILE A 112 31.81 17.50 -26.50
N SER A 113 32.48 17.03 -25.46
CA SER A 113 32.62 15.61 -25.14
C SER A 113 31.29 15.00 -24.69
N ASP A 114 30.54 15.70 -23.84
CA ASP A 114 29.22 15.29 -23.36
C ASP A 114 28.21 15.16 -24.52
N VAL A 115 28.12 16.17 -25.41
CA VAL A 115 27.22 16.11 -26.58
C VAL A 115 27.69 15.07 -27.61
N SER A 116 29.00 14.86 -27.77
CA SER A 116 29.53 13.79 -28.64
C SER A 116 29.19 12.39 -28.10
N TRP A 117 29.26 12.20 -26.78
CA TRP A 117 28.83 10.97 -26.12
C TRP A 117 27.32 10.74 -26.29
N LEU A 118 26.51 11.78 -26.09
CA LEU A 118 25.04 11.70 -26.26
C LEU A 118 24.63 11.27 -27.67
N LEU A 119 25.27 11.83 -28.70
CA LEU A 119 25.05 11.45 -30.09
C LEU A 119 25.41 9.99 -30.35
N ARG A 120 26.57 9.53 -29.83
CA ARG A 120 27.04 8.15 -29.99
C ARG A 120 26.14 7.14 -29.28
N VAL A 121 25.76 7.41 -28.02
CA VAL A 121 24.93 6.48 -27.22
C VAL A 121 23.49 6.41 -27.73
N SER A 122 23.03 7.43 -28.48
CA SER A 122 21.72 7.44 -29.14
C SER A 122 21.77 6.87 -30.58
N ALA A 123 22.95 6.58 -31.13
CA ALA A 123 23.08 6.05 -32.48
C ALA A 123 22.59 4.58 -32.58
N PRO A 124 22.02 4.16 -33.72
CA PRO A 124 21.72 2.77 -34.02
C PRO A 124 22.96 1.88 -33.88
N ALA A 125 22.79 0.62 -33.48
CA ALA A 125 23.90 -0.30 -33.21
C ALA A 125 24.87 -0.46 -34.41
N GLU A 126 24.36 -0.40 -35.65
CA GLU A 126 25.16 -0.53 -36.87
C GLU A 126 26.12 0.66 -37.10
N ASP A 127 25.78 1.86 -36.61
CA ASP A 127 26.59 3.08 -36.74
C ASP A 127 27.58 3.29 -35.57
N ARG A 128 27.57 2.43 -34.54
CA ARG A 128 28.48 2.53 -33.37
C ARG A 128 29.90 2.00 -33.63
N GLY A 129 30.29 1.84 -34.88
CA GLY A 129 31.56 1.24 -35.30
C GLY A 129 32.80 1.85 -34.61
N ASP A 130 33.85 1.03 -34.51
CA ASP A 130 35.10 1.11 -33.74
C ASP A 130 35.88 2.46 -33.74
N ALA A 131 35.23 3.54 -33.31
CA ALA A 131 35.74 4.90 -33.27
C ALA A 131 36.23 5.24 -31.85
N GLY A 132 37.44 4.78 -31.53
CA GLY A 132 38.01 4.81 -30.17
C GLY A 132 37.91 6.14 -29.43
N TYR A 133 37.11 6.14 -28.35
CA TYR A 133 37.41 6.82 -27.08
C TYR A 133 36.47 6.26 -26.00
N LEU A 134 36.96 5.35 -25.15
CA LEU A 134 36.25 4.91 -23.95
C LEU A 134 36.49 5.93 -22.83
N GLY A 135 35.61 6.94 -22.75
CA GLY A 135 35.59 7.91 -21.66
C GLY A 135 34.17 8.10 -21.15
N LEU A 136 34.02 8.17 -19.83
CA LEU A 136 32.79 8.68 -19.21
C LEU A 136 32.55 10.11 -19.74
N PRO A 137 31.31 10.50 -20.06
CA PRO A 137 31.01 11.88 -20.38
C PRO A 137 31.37 12.75 -19.15
N PRO A 138 32.10 13.86 -19.29
CA PRO A 138 32.52 14.71 -18.18
C PRO A 138 31.42 15.05 -17.16
N ILE A 139 30.16 15.19 -17.59
CA ILE A 139 29.01 15.40 -16.70
C ILE A 139 28.81 14.27 -15.67
N ALA A 140 29.19 13.04 -16.01
CA ALA A 140 29.07 11.86 -15.16
C ALA A 140 30.39 11.46 -14.47
N ALA A 141 31.46 12.26 -14.59
CA ALA A 141 32.76 11.94 -13.98
C ALA A 141 32.69 11.77 -12.44
N ASN A 142 31.75 12.48 -11.79
CA ASN A 142 31.50 12.38 -10.34
C ASN A 142 30.53 11.24 -9.96
N GLU A 143 29.81 10.66 -10.92
CA GLU A 143 28.87 9.55 -10.71
C GLU A 143 28.93 8.55 -11.88
N PRO A 144 30.01 7.74 -11.98
CA PRO A 144 30.22 6.83 -13.12
C PRO A 144 29.05 5.86 -13.39
N ILE A 145 28.30 5.52 -12.36
CA ILE A 145 27.17 4.59 -12.41
C ILE A 145 25.97 5.19 -13.14
N LEU A 146 25.80 6.51 -13.12
CA LEU A 146 24.78 7.20 -13.93
C LEU A 146 25.06 7.03 -15.42
N CYS A 147 26.33 7.13 -15.85
CA CYS A 147 26.71 6.85 -17.23
C CYS A 147 26.40 5.41 -17.63
N LEU A 148 26.74 4.44 -16.77
CA LEU A 148 26.47 3.02 -17.02
C LEU A 148 24.95 2.77 -17.17
N ILE A 149 24.13 3.34 -16.28
CA ILE A 149 22.66 3.24 -16.34
C ILE A 149 22.13 3.84 -17.65
N TRP A 150 22.60 5.02 -18.05
CA TRP A 150 22.18 5.64 -19.31
C TRP A 150 22.58 4.80 -20.53
N GLU A 151 23.78 4.22 -20.55
CA GLU A 151 24.24 3.35 -21.62
C GLU A 151 23.37 2.09 -21.73
N GLN A 152 23.04 1.44 -20.62
CA GLN A 152 22.15 0.28 -20.62
C GLN A 152 20.72 0.63 -21.06
N ILE A 153 20.16 1.76 -20.61
CA ILE A 153 18.81 2.18 -21.04
C ILE A 153 18.79 2.56 -22.53
N ALA A 154 19.86 3.16 -23.06
CA ALA A 154 19.99 3.42 -24.48
C ALA A 154 20.09 2.11 -25.30
N LEU A 155 20.87 1.12 -24.85
CA LEU A 155 20.92 -0.21 -25.45
C LEU A 155 19.54 -0.90 -25.46
N LEU A 156 18.72 -0.74 -24.40
CA LEU A 156 17.33 -1.23 -24.38
C LEU A 156 16.45 -0.61 -25.48
N HIS A 157 16.73 0.63 -25.90
CA HIS A 157 16.03 1.33 -26.98
C HIS A 157 16.53 0.92 -28.38
N THR A 158 17.84 1.04 -28.63
CA THR A 158 18.43 1.05 -29.98
C THR A 158 19.28 -0.18 -30.30
N GLY A 159 19.64 -0.99 -29.30
CA GLY A 159 20.46 -2.20 -29.49
C GLY A 159 19.76 -3.31 -30.28
N SER A 160 20.51 -4.35 -30.62
CA SER A 160 19.99 -5.62 -31.14
C SER A 160 19.13 -6.35 -30.10
N LEU A 161 18.46 -7.44 -30.47
CA LEU A 161 17.73 -8.27 -29.49
C LEU A 161 18.65 -8.94 -28.46
N GLU A 162 19.94 -9.06 -28.76
CA GLU A 162 20.97 -9.60 -27.87
C GLU A 162 21.43 -8.52 -26.89
N ASP A 163 21.90 -7.38 -27.41
CA ASP A 163 22.35 -6.23 -26.60
C ASP A 163 21.27 -5.76 -25.60
N ARG A 164 19.99 -5.80 -25.98
CA ARG A 164 18.87 -5.50 -25.08
C ARG A 164 18.74 -6.51 -23.93
N SER A 165 19.02 -7.78 -24.19
CA SER A 165 18.96 -8.85 -23.20
C SER A 165 20.12 -8.73 -22.19
N ASP A 166 21.31 -8.39 -22.68
CA ASP A 166 22.51 -8.13 -21.87
C ASP A 166 22.38 -6.82 -21.07
N ALA A 167 21.79 -5.78 -21.67
CA ALA A 167 21.50 -4.53 -20.97
C ALA A 167 20.48 -4.74 -19.84
N ALA A 168 19.45 -5.56 -20.07
CA ALA A 168 18.52 -5.95 -19.00
C ALA A 168 19.22 -6.75 -17.89
N ALA A 169 20.13 -7.68 -18.21
CA ALA A 169 20.92 -8.42 -17.21
C ALA A 169 21.86 -7.51 -16.39
N SER A 170 22.44 -6.50 -17.05
CA SER A 170 23.28 -5.49 -16.40
C SER A 170 22.46 -4.62 -15.44
N LEU A 171 21.26 -4.19 -15.85
CA LEU A 171 20.33 -3.47 -14.97
C LEU A 171 19.81 -4.35 -13.81
N VAL A 172 19.56 -5.65 -14.02
CA VAL A 172 19.25 -6.59 -12.93
C VAL A 172 20.34 -6.59 -11.87
N SER A 173 21.61 -6.63 -12.29
CA SER A 173 22.75 -6.68 -11.38
C SER A 173 22.84 -5.39 -10.55
N LEU A 174 22.78 -4.22 -11.20
CA LEU A 174 22.74 -2.92 -10.52
C LEU A 174 21.54 -2.78 -9.57
N ALA A 175 20.36 -3.22 -10.00
CA ALA A 175 19.11 -3.17 -9.24
C ALA A 175 19.07 -4.15 -8.05
N ARG A 176 19.91 -5.20 -8.06
CA ARG A 176 20.04 -6.12 -6.92
C ARG A 176 20.90 -5.52 -5.83
N ASP A 177 22.02 -4.91 -6.22
CA ASP A 177 23.12 -4.59 -5.31
C ASP A 177 22.93 -3.28 -4.51
N ASN A 178 22.11 -2.31 -4.97
CA ASN A 178 21.89 -1.04 -4.25
C ASN A 178 20.54 -0.36 -4.54
N ASP A 179 19.80 0.04 -3.49
CA ASP A 179 18.53 0.79 -3.56
C ASP A 179 18.65 2.18 -4.21
N ARG A 180 19.83 2.82 -4.17
CA ARG A 180 20.06 4.07 -4.90
C ARG A 180 20.01 3.85 -6.41
N TYR A 181 20.50 2.70 -6.89
CA TYR A 181 20.55 2.43 -8.33
C TYR A 181 19.17 2.03 -8.87
N THR A 182 18.32 1.37 -8.07
CA THR A 182 16.93 1.10 -8.49
C THR A 182 16.17 2.39 -8.74
N LYS A 183 16.24 3.36 -7.81
CA LYS A 183 15.63 4.69 -7.99
C LYS A 183 16.19 5.42 -9.20
N LEU A 184 17.51 5.44 -9.37
CA LEU A 184 18.15 6.10 -10.51
C LEU A 184 17.69 5.49 -11.85
N ILE A 185 17.60 4.16 -11.97
CA ILE A 185 17.07 3.48 -13.17
C ILE A 185 15.62 3.90 -13.48
N ILE A 186 14.78 4.13 -12.46
CA ILE A 186 13.40 4.60 -12.63
C ILE A 186 13.37 6.09 -13.04
N GLU A 187 14.13 6.95 -12.36
CA GLU A 187 14.21 8.40 -12.63
C GLU A 187 14.71 8.69 -14.06
N GLU A 188 15.72 7.94 -14.52
CA GLU A 188 16.21 7.99 -15.90
C GLU A 188 15.25 7.32 -16.92
N GLY A 189 14.19 6.66 -16.47
CA GLY A 189 13.10 6.16 -17.33
C GLY A 189 13.30 4.75 -17.90
N GLY A 190 14.13 3.91 -17.28
CA GLY A 190 14.39 2.54 -17.71
C GLY A 190 13.16 1.61 -17.70
N VAL A 191 12.11 1.96 -16.95
CA VAL A 191 10.87 1.17 -16.83
C VAL A 191 10.18 0.95 -18.19
N GLY A 192 10.06 1.99 -19.02
CA GLY A 192 9.37 1.90 -20.32
C GLY A 192 10.05 0.92 -21.30
N PRO A 193 11.38 1.04 -21.53
CA PRO A 193 12.15 0.10 -22.34
C PRO A 193 12.12 -1.33 -21.80
N LEU A 194 12.22 -1.53 -20.48
CA LEU A 194 12.09 -2.85 -19.86
C LEU A 194 10.70 -3.47 -20.12
N LEU A 195 9.61 -2.69 -19.97
CA LEU A 195 8.26 -3.15 -20.29
C LEU A 195 8.08 -3.48 -21.78
N LYS A 196 8.74 -2.75 -22.69
CA LYS A 196 8.76 -3.08 -24.12
C LYS A 196 9.52 -4.37 -24.40
N LEU A 197 10.70 -4.56 -23.80
CA LEU A 197 11.50 -5.78 -23.95
C LEU A 197 10.75 -7.01 -23.40
N LEU A 198 10.07 -6.87 -22.25
CA LEU A 198 9.22 -7.92 -21.69
C LEU A 198 8.04 -8.31 -22.62
N LYS A 199 7.52 -7.37 -23.40
CA LYS A 199 6.38 -7.58 -24.31
C LYS A 199 6.79 -8.17 -25.67
N GLU A 200 7.98 -7.85 -26.17
CA GLU A 200 8.38 -8.03 -27.58
C GLU A 200 9.75 -8.75 -27.77
N GLY A 201 10.51 -9.01 -26.70
CA GLY A 201 11.85 -9.60 -26.75
C GLY A 201 11.91 -11.12 -26.94
N LYS A 202 13.14 -11.65 -27.09
CA LYS A 202 13.44 -13.10 -26.96
C LYS A 202 13.19 -13.57 -25.49
N PRO A 203 12.96 -14.86 -25.23
CA PRO A 203 12.66 -15.36 -23.87
C PRO A 203 13.64 -14.91 -22.79
N GLU A 204 14.95 -14.98 -23.04
CA GLU A 204 16.00 -14.53 -22.11
C GLU A 204 15.92 -13.04 -21.77
N GLY A 205 15.78 -12.18 -22.80
CA GLY A 205 15.54 -10.75 -22.60
C GLY A 205 14.22 -10.45 -21.88
N GLN A 206 13.17 -11.26 -22.09
CA GLN A 206 11.91 -11.14 -21.34
C GLN A 206 12.08 -11.54 -19.87
N GLU A 207 12.82 -12.62 -19.56
CA GLU A 207 13.14 -13.02 -18.19
C GLU A 207 13.95 -11.95 -17.46
N ASN A 208 15.00 -11.42 -18.09
CA ASN A 208 15.81 -10.34 -17.51
C ASN A 208 15.00 -9.05 -17.32
N ALA A 209 14.14 -8.69 -18.27
CA ALA A 209 13.26 -7.54 -18.15
C ALA A 209 12.25 -7.68 -17.01
N ALA A 210 11.57 -8.83 -16.88
CA ALA A 210 10.66 -9.11 -15.77
C ALA A 210 11.39 -9.08 -14.42
N ARG A 211 12.60 -9.63 -14.36
CA ARG A 211 13.43 -9.66 -13.14
C ARG A 211 13.86 -8.24 -12.73
N ALA A 212 14.32 -7.42 -13.68
CA ALA A 212 14.65 -6.03 -13.42
C ALA A 212 13.43 -5.28 -12.87
N LEU A 213 12.28 -5.38 -13.53
CA LEU A 213 11.04 -4.74 -13.09
C LEU A 213 10.65 -5.16 -11.66
N GLY A 214 10.72 -6.44 -11.31
CA GLY A 214 10.47 -6.90 -9.94
C GLY A 214 11.45 -6.33 -8.90
N LEU A 215 12.74 -6.20 -9.25
CA LEU A 215 13.77 -5.61 -8.37
C LEU A 215 13.69 -4.09 -8.22
N LEU A 216 13.07 -3.38 -9.19
CA LEU A 216 12.95 -1.92 -9.17
C LEU A 216 11.88 -1.44 -8.18
N GLY A 217 10.74 -2.13 -8.08
CA GLY A 217 9.63 -1.72 -7.22
C GLY A 217 9.81 -2.07 -5.74
N ARG A 218 10.88 -1.56 -5.11
CA ARG A 218 11.19 -1.75 -3.67
C ARG A 218 10.36 -0.87 -2.73
N ASP A 219 9.74 0.19 -3.24
CA ASP A 219 8.96 1.15 -2.46
C ASP A 219 7.66 1.58 -3.18
N PRO A 220 6.67 2.16 -2.47
CA PRO A 220 5.39 2.59 -3.04
C PRO A 220 5.47 3.52 -4.25
N GLU A 221 6.39 4.49 -4.25
CA GLU A 221 6.53 5.48 -5.33
C GLU A 221 7.10 4.82 -6.59
N SER A 222 8.12 3.97 -6.40
CA SER A 222 8.69 3.14 -7.46
C SER A 222 7.65 2.22 -8.10
N VAL A 223 6.82 1.54 -7.29
CA VAL A 223 5.74 0.68 -7.80
C VAL A 223 4.65 1.50 -8.51
N GLU A 224 4.26 2.66 -7.97
CA GLU A 224 3.28 3.55 -8.59
C GLU A 224 3.75 4.07 -9.96
N HIS A 225 5.03 4.44 -10.09
CA HIS A 225 5.63 4.82 -11.37
C HIS A 225 5.54 3.69 -12.41
N MET A 226 5.80 2.45 -11.99
CA MET A 226 5.71 1.29 -12.88
C MET A 226 4.28 0.97 -13.33
N ILE A 227 3.29 1.16 -12.45
CA ILE A 227 1.87 0.99 -12.77
C ILE A 227 1.44 2.05 -13.80
N HIS A 228 1.83 3.32 -13.61
CA HIS A 228 1.63 4.38 -14.60
C HIS A 228 2.33 4.08 -15.94
N GLY A 229 3.49 3.42 -15.92
CA GLY A 229 4.18 2.89 -17.11
C GLY A 229 3.45 1.73 -17.81
N GLY A 230 2.37 1.19 -17.23
CA GLY A 230 1.55 0.13 -17.81
C GLY A 230 1.91 -1.29 -17.36
N ALA A 231 2.69 -1.46 -16.29
CA ALA A 231 3.19 -2.76 -15.83
C ALA A 231 2.09 -3.83 -15.67
N CYS A 232 0.97 -3.52 -15.03
CA CYS A 232 -0.13 -4.47 -14.83
C CYS A 232 -0.69 -5.04 -16.15
N SER A 233 -0.78 -4.21 -17.19
CA SER A 233 -1.27 -4.63 -18.52
C SER A 233 -0.27 -5.52 -19.24
N VAL A 234 1.02 -5.19 -19.19
CA VAL A 234 2.09 -6.02 -19.77
C VAL A 234 2.21 -7.36 -19.04
N PHE A 235 2.19 -7.34 -17.71
CA PHE A 235 2.26 -8.55 -16.89
C PHE A 235 1.05 -9.46 -17.16
N GLY A 236 -0.16 -8.92 -17.22
CA GLY A 236 -1.36 -9.67 -17.60
C GLY A 236 -1.28 -10.29 -19.00
N LYS A 237 -0.69 -9.60 -19.99
CA LYS A 237 -0.46 -10.19 -21.32
C LYS A 237 0.55 -11.34 -21.26
N VAL A 238 1.70 -11.15 -20.60
CA VAL A 238 2.74 -12.17 -20.54
C VAL A 238 2.28 -13.41 -19.76
N LEU A 239 1.58 -13.23 -18.64
CA LEU A 239 0.92 -14.32 -17.89
C LEU A 239 -0.07 -15.13 -18.73
N LYS A 240 -0.61 -14.57 -19.82
CA LYS A 240 -1.53 -15.25 -20.74
C LYS A 240 -0.80 -15.97 -21.88
N GLU A 241 0.21 -15.32 -22.48
CA GLU A 241 0.75 -15.69 -23.81
C GLU A 241 2.27 -15.97 -23.84
N GLY A 242 3.03 -15.62 -22.81
CA GLY A 242 4.49 -15.80 -22.77
C GLY A 242 4.97 -17.25 -22.55
N PRO A 243 6.29 -17.50 -22.69
CA PRO A 243 6.93 -18.76 -22.29
C PRO A 243 6.78 -19.05 -20.79
N MET A 244 6.77 -20.32 -20.37
CA MET A 244 6.47 -20.67 -18.97
C MET A 244 7.50 -20.10 -17.97
N LYS A 245 8.78 -20.06 -18.33
CA LYS A 245 9.84 -19.43 -17.52
C LYS A 245 9.61 -17.94 -17.31
N VAL A 246 9.32 -17.21 -18.39
CA VAL A 246 8.96 -15.78 -18.34
C VAL A 246 7.70 -15.56 -17.48
N GLN A 247 6.70 -16.43 -17.61
CA GLN A 247 5.47 -16.36 -16.80
C GLN A 247 5.75 -16.55 -15.30
N ALA A 248 6.68 -17.44 -14.95
CA ALA A 248 7.12 -17.62 -13.57
C ALA A 248 7.82 -16.37 -13.02
N VAL A 249 8.73 -15.75 -13.79
CA VAL A 249 9.41 -14.49 -13.39
C VAL A 249 8.43 -13.31 -13.31
N VAL A 250 7.42 -13.23 -14.17
CA VAL A 250 6.36 -12.21 -14.08
C VAL A 250 5.44 -12.44 -12.86
N ALA A 251 5.14 -13.69 -12.51
CA ALA A 251 4.41 -13.99 -11.28
C ALA A 251 5.24 -13.62 -10.03
N TRP A 252 6.55 -13.91 -10.04
CA TRP A 252 7.49 -13.42 -9.02
C TRP A 252 7.46 -11.89 -8.92
N ALA A 253 7.66 -11.18 -10.02
CA ALA A 253 7.67 -9.71 -10.04
C ALA A 253 6.32 -9.12 -9.57
N THR A 254 5.19 -9.72 -9.96
CA THR A 254 3.86 -9.34 -9.45
C THR A 254 3.81 -9.43 -7.92
N SER A 255 4.37 -10.50 -7.34
CA SER A 255 4.40 -10.69 -5.89
C SER A 255 5.34 -9.72 -5.15
N GLU A 256 6.43 -9.26 -5.76
CA GLU A 256 7.30 -8.21 -5.21
C GLU A 256 6.58 -6.85 -5.17
N LEU A 257 6.06 -6.40 -6.32
CA LEU A 257 5.37 -5.11 -6.45
C LEU A 257 4.17 -5.00 -5.47
N VAL A 258 3.41 -6.09 -5.33
CA VAL A 258 2.28 -6.17 -4.39
C VAL A 258 2.75 -6.21 -2.93
N SER A 259 3.89 -6.83 -2.62
CA SER A 259 4.43 -6.85 -1.24
C SER A 259 4.84 -5.45 -0.79
N ASN A 260 5.48 -4.68 -1.67
CA ASN A 260 5.99 -3.34 -1.35
C ASN A 260 4.91 -2.25 -1.49
N HIS A 261 3.84 -2.52 -2.25
CA HIS A 261 2.69 -1.61 -2.38
C HIS A 261 1.34 -2.34 -2.47
N PRO A 262 0.76 -2.81 -1.35
CA PRO A 262 -0.49 -3.59 -1.37
C PRO A 262 -1.68 -2.90 -2.07
N LYS A 263 -1.72 -1.57 -2.15
CA LYS A 263 -2.78 -0.82 -2.86
C LYS A 263 -2.86 -1.15 -4.36
N CYS A 264 -1.83 -1.71 -4.99
CA CYS A 264 -1.89 -2.11 -6.40
C CYS A 264 -2.62 -3.43 -6.68
N GLN A 265 -2.98 -4.19 -5.65
CA GLN A 265 -3.68 -5.48 -5.76
C GLN A 265 -4.86 -5.43 -6.74
N ASP A 266 -5.74 -4.43 -6.60
CA ASP A 266 -6.94 -4.28 -7.43
C ASP A 266 -6.61 -3.97 -8.90
N MET A 267 -5.50 -3.27 -9.16
CA MET A 267 -5.04 -2.97 -10.53
C MET A 267 -4.59 -4.26 -11.24
N PHE A 268 -3.87 -5.15 -10.55
CA PHE A 268 -3.53 -6.47 -11.07
C PHE A 268 -4.77 -7.35 -11.26
N ALA A 269 -5.76 -7.27 -10.36
CA ALA A 269 -7.03 -7.98 -10.51
C ALA A 269 -7.83 -7.53 -11.75
N GLN A 270 -7.92 -6.22 -12.00
CA GLN A 270 -8.55 -5.64 -13.20
C GLN A 270 -7.90 -6.16 -14.50
N HIS A 271 -6.57 -6.33 -14.51
CA HIS A 271 -5.81 -6.90 -15.63
C HIS A 271 -5.82 -8.45 -15.66
N ASN A 272 -6.82 -9.11 -15.06
CA ASN A 272 -7.05 -10.56 -15.08
C ASN A 272 -5.95 -11.41 -14.41
N ALA A 273 -5.01 -10.84 -13.65
CA ALA A 273 -3.88 -11.58 -13.08
C ALA A 273 -4.34 -12.80 -12.26
N ILE A 274 -5.34 -12.63 -11.38
CA ILE A 274 -5.89 -13.69 -10.54
C ILE A 274 -6.32 -14.91 -11.36
N ARG A 275 -7.12 -14.70 -12.42
CA ARG A 275 -7.64 -15.78 -13.27
C ARG A 275 -6.52 -16.53 -14.01
N LEU A 276 -5.48 -15.80 -14.44
CA LEU A 276 -4.34 -16.38 -15.15
C LEU A 276 -3.45 -17.19 -14.19
N LEU A 277 -3.14 -16.66 -13.01
CA LEU A 277 -2.34 -17.32 -11.98
C LEU A 277 -3.03 -18.61 -11.48
N VAL A 278 -4.34 -18.57 -11.22
CA VAL A 278 -5.13 -19.78 -10.90
C VAL A 278 -5.10 -20.78 -12.06
N GLY A 279 -5.13 -20.32 -13.31
CA GLY A 279 -5.02 -21.17 -14.50
C GLY A 279 -3.68 -21.94 -14.55
N HIS A 280 -2.58 -21.28 -14.22
CA HIS A 280 -1.26 -21.90 -14.09
C HIS A 280 -1.17 -22.88 -12.91
N LEU A 281 -1.76 -22.52 -11.77
CA LEU A 281 -1.82 -23.37 -10.57
C LEU A 281 -2.61 -24.67 -10.82
N ALA A 282 -3.71 -24.59 -11.57
CA ALA A 282 -4.60 -25.71 -11.85
C ALA A 282 -4.09 -26.67 -12.95
N PHE A 283 -3.18 -26.22 -13.81
CA PHE A 283 -2.61 -27.02 -14.89
C PHE A 283 -1.90 -28.28 -14.35
N GLU A 284 -2.28 -29.46 -14.84
CA GLU A 284 -1.86 -30.80 -14.37
C GLU A 284 -2.15 -31.12 -12.88
N THR A 285 -2.63 -30.16 -12.08
CA THR A 285 -2.87 -30.32 -10.62
C THR A 285 -4.22 -30.97 -10.33
N VAL A 286 -5.26 -30.67 -11.13
CA VAL A 286 -6.61 -31.25 -10.97
C VAL A 286 -7.06 -31.84 -12.31
N GLN A 287 -7.09 -33.17 -12.39
CA GLN A 287 -7.64 -33.89 -13.55
C GLN A 287 -9.15 -33.62 -13.70
N GLU A 288 -9.61 -33.46 -14.94
CA GLU A 288 -11.02 -33.14 -15.28
C GLU A 288 -12.01 -34.27 -14.91
N HIS A 289 -11.52 -35.45 -14.54
CA HIS A 289 -12.30 -36.59 -14.06
C HIS A 289 -12.01 -36.96 -12.59
N SER A 290 -11.41 -36.06 -11.81
CA SER A 290 -11.19 -36.31 -10.38
C SER A 290 -12.51 -36.31 -9.58
N LYS A 291 -12.56 -37.16 -8.53
CA LYS A 291 -13.64 -37.30 -7.53
C LYS A 291 -14.21 -35.99 -6.96
N TYR A 292 -13.45 -34.89 -7.05
CA TYR A 292 -13.75 -33.61 -6.42
C TYR A 292 -14.03 -32.48 -7.43
N ALA A 293 -14.27 -32.80 -8.71
CA ALA A 293 -14.59 -31.82 -9.73
C ALA A 293 -15.93 -31.09 -9.44
N ILE A 294 -15.87 -29.75 -9.36
CA ILE A 294 -17.05 -28.89 -9.24
C ILE A 294 -17.62 -28.65 -10.65
N VAL A 295 -18.91 -28.98 -10.85
CA VAL A 295 -19.62 -28.70 -12.11
C VAL A 295 -19.73 -27.17 -12.29
N ASN A 296 -19.22 -26.68 -13.41
CA ASN A 296 -19.06 -25.25 -13.66
C ASN A 296 -20.38 -24.60 -14.14
N ASN A 297 -21.28 -24.28 -13.19
CA ASN A 297 -22.54 -23.59 -13.47
C ASN A 297 -22.36 -22.08 -13.70
N LYS A 298 -21.92 -21.68 -14.89
CA LYS A 298 -22.24 -20.38 -15.49
C LYS A 298 -22.70 -20.57 -16.93
N ALA A 299 -23.94 -20.16 -17.21
CA ALA A 299 -24.60 -20.37 -18.49
C ALA A 299 -23.94 -19.54 -19.62
N THR A 300 -23.18 -20.21 -20.48
CA THR A 300 -22.89 -19.70 -21.83
C THR A 300 -24.01 -20.10 -22.77
N SER A 301 -24.79 -19.11 -23.22
CA SER A 301 -25.67 -19.07 -24.40
C SER A 301 -26.35 -20.38 -24.88
N ILE A 302 -27.68 -20.31 -25.03
CA ILE A 302 -28.57 -21.40 -25.48
C ILE A 302 -28.20 -21.97 -26.86
N HIS A 303 -27.30 -21.32 -27.62
CA HIS A 303 -26.85 -21.75 -28.95
C HIS A 303 -25.96 -23.01 -29.03
N HIS A 304 -25.45 -23.57 -27.93
CA HIS A 304 -24.66 -24.82 -27.96
C HIS A 304 -25.40 -26.06 -27.44
N ALA A 305 -26.51 -25.90 -26.71
CA ALA A 305 -27.38 -27.03 -26.35
C ALA A 305 -28.33 -27.44 -27.50
N LEU A 306 -28.51 -26.59 -28.51
CA LEU A 306 -29.46 -26.78 -29.61
C LEU A 306 -28.81 -27.31 -30.92
N VAL A 307 -27.58 -27.82 -30.87
CA VAL A 307 -26.88 -28.40 -32.05
C VAL A 307 -26.88 -29.95 -32.01
N LEU A 308 -27.34 -30.57 -30.91
CA LEU A 308 -27.41 -32.03 -30.75
C LEU A 308 -28.82 -32.55 -30.38
N ALA A 309 -29.88 -31.75 -30.58
CA ALA A 309 -31.23 -32.12 -30.18
C ALA A 309 -32.35 -31.54 -31.08
N LYS A 310 -32.32 -31.87 -32.38
CA LYS A 310 -33.50 -32.26 -33.19
C LYS A 310 -33.14 -32.36 -34.68
N GLU A 311 -33.13 -33.58 -35.20
CA GLU A 311 -33.71 -33.79 -36.53
C GLU A 311 -35.23 -33.60 -36.43
N ASN A 312 -35.84 -33.00 -37.45
CA ASN A 312 -37.27 -32.69 -37.48
C ASN A 312 -38.03 -33.78 -38.27
N PRO A 313 -39.30 -34.09 -37.95
CA PRO A 313 -40.02 -35.22 -38.56
C PRO A 313 -40.79 -34.87 -39.85
N LEU A 314 -41.30 -35.93 -40.52
CA LEU A 314 -42.17 -35.99 -41.73
C LEU A 314 -41.47 -35.68 -43.07
N SER A 315 -41.50 -36.57 -44.09
CA SER A 315 -42.73 -37.14 -44.68
C SER A 315 -42.59 -38.47 -45.49
N LYS A 316 -43.48 -39.43 -45.19
CA LYS A 316 -44.15 -40.46 -46.05
C LYS A 316 -43.40 -41.39 -47.04
N ALA A 317 -43.71 -42.69 -46.86
CA ALA A 317 -43.84 -43.80 -47.83
C ALA A 317 -42.51 -44.40 -48.39
N VAL A 318 -42.38 -45.71 -48.71
CA VAL A 318 -43.31 -46.79 -49.13
C VAL A 318 -42.80 -48.18 -48.65
N ASP A 319 -43.72 -49.15 -48.40
CA ASP A 319 -43.67 -50.65 -48.34
C ASP A 319 -42.53 -51.42 -47.59
N ASP A 320 -42.89 -52.32 -46.64
CA ASP A 320 -42.94 -53.82 -46.72
C ASP A 320 -41.60 -54.51 -46.37
N ASP A 321 -41.51 -55.69 -45.74
CA ASP A 321 -42.42 -56.53 -44.91
C ASP A 321 -41.49 -57.43 -44.03
N HIS A 322 -42.06 -58.26 -43.16
CA HIS A 322 -41.49 -59.44 -42.50
C HIS A 322 -40.59 -59.26 -41.25
N THR A 323 -41.20 -59.55 -40.09
CA THR A 323 -40.89 -60.66 -39.15
C THR A 323 -39.42 -61.16 -39.06
N SER A 324 -38.82 -61.45 -37.89
CA SER A 324 -39.40 -62.05 -36.68
C SER A 324 -38.53 -61.93 -35.39
N ILE A 325 -39.21 -61.99 -34.25
CA ILE A 325 -38.74 -62.27 -32.85
C ILE A 325 -38.58 -63.83 -32.72
N PRO A 326 -37.95 -64.53 -31.71
CA PRO A 326 -37.44 -64.15 -30.36
C PRO A 326 -36.01 -64.62 -29.92
N HIS A 327 -35.58 -64.08 -28.76
CA HIS A 327 -35.06 -64.70 -27.50
C HIS A 327 -34.64 -66.21 -27.43
N PRO A 328 -34.04 -66.70 -26.31
CA PRO A 328 -33.00 -66.14 -25.42
C PRO A 328 -31.96 -67.22 -24.99
N THR A 329 -30.95 -66.89 -24.17
CA THR A 329 -30.55 -67.66 -22.96
C THR A 329 -29.39 -66.99 -22.22
N GLY A 330 -29.31 -67.21 -20.90
CA GLY A 330 -28.16 -66.82 -20.06
C GLY A 330 -27.71 -67.98 -19.17
N LYS A 331 -26.86 -67.67 -18.17
CA LYS A 331 -25.95 -68.58 -17.41
C LYS A 331 -24.64 -68.81 -18.20
N GLN A 332 -23.44 -68.86 -17.60
CA GLN A 332 -23.07 -69.26 -16.23
C GLN A 332 -21.78 -68.54 -15.73
N MET A 333 -21.58 -68.45 -14.42
CA MET A 333 -20.31 -68.05 -13.74
C MET A 333 -19.48 -69.34 -13.42
N PRO A 334 -18.40 -69.38 -12.58
CA PRO A 334 -17.49 -68.35 -12.00
C PRO A 334 -15.96 -68.72 -11.96
N ASN A 335 -15.13 -67.84 -11.35
CA ASN A 335 -13.95 -68.12 -10.48
C ASN A 335 -12.50 -68.39 -10.98
N GLN A 336 -11.53 -67.83 -10.20
CA GLN A 336 -10.09 -68.20 -10.01
C GLN A 336 -9.08 -67.96 -11.20
N MET A 337 -7.76 -67.68 -11.05
CA MET A 337 -6.87 -67.28 -9.92
C MET A 337 -5.47 -66.81 -10.45
N HIS A 338 -4.78 -65.89 -9.73
CA HIS A 338 -3.28 -65.80 -9.57
C HIS A 338 -2.35 -65.59 -10.81
N SER A 339 -1.05 -65.22 -10.72
CA SER A 339 -0.12 -64.82 -9.62
C SER A 339 1.11 -64.01 -10.10
N VAL A 340 1.81 -63.42 -9.11
CA VAL A 340 3.14 -62.78 -9.09
C VAL A 340 4.30 -63.66 -9.61
N VAL A 341 5.40 -63.05 -10.14
CA VAL A 341 6.80 -63.56 -10.05
C VAL A 341 7.79 -62.39 -9.77
N VAL A 342 8.91 -62.67 -9.09
CA VAL A 342 9.86 -61.72 -8.45
C VAL A 342 11.31 -61.89 -8.96
N ASN A 343 12.14 -60.81 -8.87
CA ASN A 343 13.62 -60.66 -8.91
C ASN A 343 14.51 -61.88 -9.32
N SER A 344 15.63 -61.69 -10.04
CA SER A 344 16.89 -61.14 -9.46
C SER A 344 18.09 -61.11 -10.44
N MET A 345 19.15 -60.36 -10.04
CA MET A 345 20.60 -60.51 -10.36
C MET A 345 21.26 -59.81 -11.57
N ALA A 346 21.98 -58.72 -11.24
CA ALA A 346 23.45 -58.55 -11.38
C ALA A 346 24.15 -58.26 -12.75
N ASN A 347 24.40 -56.95 -12.96
CA ASN A 347 25.74 -56.33 -13.13
C ASN A 347 26.47 -56.44 -14.53
N PRO A 348 27.63 -55.76 -14.78
CA PRO A 348 27.78 -54.66 -15.78
C PRO A 348 28.84 -54.99 -16.89
N PRO A 349 29.57 -54.09 -17.64
CA PRO A 349 29.67 -52.61 -17.62
C PRO A 349 29.94 -51.83 -18.97
N LYS A 350 30.00 -50.48 -18.86
CA LYS A 350 30.91 -49.50 -19.54
C LYS A 350 30.92 -49.26 -21.08
N LYS A 351 30.91 -47.94 -21.43
CA LYS A 351 31.54 -47.26 -22.60
C LYS A 351 31.00 -47.60 -24.01
N SER A 352 31.04 -46.74 -25.04
CA SER A 352 31.31 -45.29 -25.20
C SER A 352 31.13 -44.87 -26.68
N THR A 353 30.70 -43.63 -26.98
CA THR A 353 31.05 -42.83 -28.21
C THR A 353 30.70 -43.41 -29.61
N THR A 354 30.47 -42.71 -30.74
CA THR A 354 30.65 -41.29 -31.16
C THR A 354 30.00 -41.03 -32.56
N LEU A 355 29.63 -39.75 -32.81
CA LEU A 355 29.79 -38.97 -34.08
C LEU A 355 29.06 -39.26 -35.42
N HIS A 356 29.01 -38.15 -36.19
CA HIS A 356 28.76 -37.94 -37.63
C HIS A 356 27.30 -37.94 -38.12
N SER A 357 26.69 -36.88 -38.70
CA SER A 357 27.06 -35.66 -39.48
C SER A 357 26.90 -35.79 -41.00
N LYS A 358 25.96 -35.03 -41.62
CA LYS A 358 26.15 -34.07 -42.73
C LYS A 358 24.80 -33.56 -43.31
N ALA A 359 24.86 -32.57 -44.20
CA ALA A 359 23.77 -31.64 -44.55
C ALA A 359 23.47 -31.56 -46.07
N ALA A 360 22.66 -30.54 -46.45
CA ALA A 360 22.13 -30.15 -47.78
C ALA A 360 20.75 -30.74 -48.15
N GLY A 361 19.80 -30.03 -48.80
CA GLY A 361 19.72 -28.59 -49.11
C GLY A 361 19.05 -28.28 -50.47
N ALA A 362 17.83 -27.72 -50.49
CA ALA A 362 17.18 -27.11 -51.68
C ALA A 362 15.94 -26.25 -51.30
N VAL A 363 15.55 -25.30 -52.17
CA VAL A 363 14.50 -24.26 -51.99
C VAL A 363 13.65 -24.24 -53.30
N VAL A 364 12.31 -24.04 -53.37
CA VAL A 364 11.57 -22.74 -53.46
C VAL A 364 10.03 -22.99 -53.57
N LYS A 365 9.25 -22.22 -52.77
CA LYS A 365 7.86 -21.66 -52.84
C LYS A 365 6.98 -21.78 -54.11
N PRO A 366 5.65 -21.41 -54.09
CA PRO A 366 4.72 -20.99 -53.01
C PRO A 366 3.44 -21.92 -53.01
N PRO A 367 2.14 -21.54 -52.73
CA PRO A 367 1.50 -20.36 -52.09
C PRO A 367 0.35 -20.64 -51.05
N CYS A 368 -0.20 -19.55 -50.50
CA CYS A 368 -1.55 -19.30 -49.96
C CYS A 368 -2.28 -20.22 -48.94
N ASN A 369 -2.14 -19.83 -47.66
CA ASN A 369 -3.18 -19.61 -46.62
C ASN A 369 -4.60 -20.21 -46.77
N LEU A 370 -5.03 -20.92 -45.72
CA LEU A 370 -6.28 -20.59 -45.02
C LEU A 370 -6.12 -20.77 -43.49
N HIS A 371 -6.79 -19.92 -42.70
CA HIS A 371 -6.57 -19.85 -41.25
C HIS A 371 -7.33 -20.91 -40.45
N GLN A 372 -6.66 -21.56 -39.49
CA GLN A 372 -7.27 -22.08 -38.27
C GLN A 372 -6.39 -21.78 -37.05
N HIS A 373 -6.74 -20.69 -36.33
CA HIS A 373 -6.13 -20.33 -35.06
C HIS A 373 -7.08 -20.68 -33.90
N GLN A 374 -6.87 -21.85 -33.28
CA GLN A 374 -7.23 -22.17 -31.88
C GLN A 374 -6.52 -23.49 -31.48
N ASN A 375 -6.17 -23.65 -30.20
CA ASN A 375 -5.47 -24.80 -29.59
C ASN A 375 -3.94 -24.99 -29.86
N SER A 376 -3.14 -23.91 -29.98
CA SER A 376 -1.66 -24.03 -29.95
C SER A 376 -1.04 -24.04 -28.54
N THR A 377 -1.66 -23.41 -27.54
CA THR A 377 -1.02 -23.14 -26.23
C THR A 377 -1.05 -24.30 -25.23
N SER A 378 -1.93 -25.29 -25.37
CA SER A 378 -1.97 -26.46 -24.47
C SER A 378 -0.80 -27.41 -24.75
N LYS A 379 -0.61 -27.79 -26.02
CA LYS A 379 0.46 -28.71 -26.45
C LYS A 379 1.87 -28.23 -26.10
N THR A 380 2.12 -26.92 -26.10
CA THR A 380 3.42 -26.38 -25.69
C THR A 380 3.69 -26.56 -24.20
N ARG A 381 2.67 -26.41 -23.33
CA ARG A 381 2.83 -26.57 -21.88
C ARG A 381 3.08 -28.02 -21.46
N GLU A 382 2.57 -28.98 -22.20
CA GLU A 382 2.79 -30.41 -21.93
C GLU A 382 4.28 -30.78 -22.10
N LEU A 383 4.97 -30.14 -23.05
CA LEU A 383 6.38 -30.38 -23.42
C LEU A 383 7.42 -29.67 -22.52
N GLU A 384 7.01 -28.78 -21.63
CA GLU A 384 7.90 -28.08 -20.69
C GLU A 384 8.52 -29.04 -19.66
N ASP A 385 9.72 -28.73 -19.19
CA ASP A 385 10.40 -29.57 -18.18
C ASP A 385 9.74 -29.47 -16.80
N SER A 386 9.91 -30.52 -15.99
CA SER A 386 9.26 -30.65 -14.68
C SER A 386 9.67 -29.54 -13.69
N ALA A 387 10.91 -29.05 -13.76
CA ALA A 387 11.40 -27.99 -12.87
C ALA A 387 10.76 -26.64 -13.23
N THR A 388 10.69 -26.30 -14.52
CA THR A 388 9.99 -25.11 -15.04
C THR A 388 8.50 -25.13 -14.65
N LYS A 389 7.83 -26.30 -14.78
CA LYS A 389 6.43 -26.49 -14.34
C LYS A 389 6.28 -26.27 -12.82
N SER A 390 7.20 -26.78 -12.01
CA SER A 390 7.17 -26.60 -10.54
C SER A 390 7.41 -25.13 -10.17
N GLN A 391 8.38 -24.46 -10.80
CA GLN A 391 8.69 -23.05 -10.56
C GLN A 391 7.51 -22.13 -10.92
N MET A 392 6.82 -22.39 -12.03
CA MET A 392 5.60 -21.67 -12.39
C MET A 392 4.51 -21.84 -11.33
N LYS A 393 4.33 -23.04 -10.77
CA LYS A 393 3.36 -23.28 -9.68
C LYS A 393 3.77 -22.57 -8.38
N ALA A 394 5.05 -22.58 -8.01
CA ALA A 394 5.57 -21.87 -6.84
C ALA A 394 5.30 -20.37 -6.95
N MET A 395 5.70 -19.76 -8.08
CA MET A 395 5.54 -18.32 -8.29
C MET A 395 4.07 -17.92 -8.46
N ALA A 396 3.22 -18.76 -9.05
CA ALA A 396 1.78 -18.54 -9.10
C ALA A 396 1.15 -18.56 -7.69
N ALA A 397 1.53 -19.52 -6.84
CA ALA A 397 1.08 -19.57 -5.46
C ALA A 397 1.57 -18.34 -4.66
N ARG A 398 2.84 -17.95 -4.81
CA ARG A 398 3.42 -16.74 -4.18
C ARG A 398 2.71 -15.45 -4.59
N ALA A 399 2.39 -15.30 -5.88
CA ALA A 399 1.63 -14.18 -6.39
C ALA A 399 0.19 -14.14 -5.84
N LEU A 400 -0.51 -15.27 -5.84
CA LEU A 400 -1.85 -15.37 -5.27
C LEU A 400 -1.86 -15.11 -3.75
N TRP A 401 -0.84 -15.58 -3.01
CA TRP A 401 -0.63 -15.28 -1.60
C TRP A 401 -0.57 -13.76 -1.35
N LYS A 402 0.34 -13.05 -2.03
CA LYS A 402 0.49 -11.59 -1.85
C LYS A 402 -0.72 -10.79 -2.35
N LEU A 403 -1.39 -11.25 -3.40
CA LEU A 403 -2.61 -10.63 -3.92
C LEU A 403 -3.83 -10.85 -3.03
N ALA A 404 -3.91 -11.97 -2.30
CA ALA A 404 -5.00 -12.26 -1.37
C ALA A 404 -4.90 -11.48 -0.04
N LYS A 405 -3.67 -11.22 0.43
CA LYS A 405 -3.40 -10.62 1.75
C LYS A 405 -4.19 -9.34 1.98
N GLY A 406 -5.12 -9.38 2.93
CA GLY A 406 -5.96 -8.24 3.34
C GLY A 406 -7.05 -7.82 2.35
N ASN A 407 -7.27 -8.55 1.24
CA ASN A 407 -8.19 -8.14 0.18
C ASN A 407 -9.32 -9.15 -0.04
N SER A 408 -10.51 -8.86 0.53
CA SER A 408 -11.69 -9.73 0.43
C SER A 408 -12.16 -9.93 -1.02
N THR A 409 -12.17 -8.88 -1.85
CA THR A 409 -12.59 -8.96 -3.26
C THR A 409 -11.75 -9.97 -4.05
N ILE A 410 -10.42 -9.93 -3.85
CA ILE A 410 -9.50 -10.88 -4.48
C ILE A 410 -9.65 -12.28 -3.88
N CYS A 411 -9.72 -12.41 -2.55
CA CYS A 411 -9.98 -13.70 -1.90
C CYS A 411 -11.26 -14.35 -2.42
N LYS A 412 -12.33 -13.58 -2.63
CA LYS A 412 -13.57 -14.05 -3.25
C LYS A 412 -13.33 -14.54 -4.68
N SER A 413 -12.64 -13.77 -5.52
CA SER A 413 -12.28 -14.21 -6.89
C SER A 413 -11.39 -15.46 -6.92
N ILE A 414 -10.56 -15.69 -5.91
CA ILE A 414 -9.72 -16.90 -5.79
C ILE A 414 -10.58 -18.08 -5.34
N THR A 415 -11.42 -17.91 -4.32
CA THR A 415 -12.23 -18.97 -3.72
C THR A 415 -13.42 -19.40 -4.57
N GLU A 416 -13.96 -18.53 -5.43
CA GLU A 416 -14.97 -18.89 -6.46
C GLU A 416 -14.38 -19.73 -7.62
N SER A 417 -13.08 -20.01 -7.60
CA SER A 417 -12.37 -20.79 -8.62
C SER A 417 -11.91 -22.16 -8.10
N ARG A 418 -11.16 -22.93 -8.91
CA ARG A 418 -10.55 -24.21 -8.47
C ARG A 418 -9.36 -24.06 -7.51
N ALA A 419 -8.95 -22.82 -7.17
CA ALA A 419 -7.72 -22.54 -6.44
C ALA A 419 -7.58 -23.29 -5.10
N LEU A 420 -8.63 -23.33 -4.27
CA LEU A 420 -8.60 -24.01 -2.96
C LEU A 420 -8.24 -25.50 -3.08
N LEU A 421 -8.84 -26.20 -4.06
CA LEU A 421 -8.52 -27.60 -4.34
C LEU A 421 -7.09 -27.76 -4.89
N CYS A 422 -6.62 -26.80 -5.68
CA CYS A 422 -5.25 -26.81 -6.19
C CYS A 422 -4.23 -26.64 -5.06
N PHE A 423 -4.44 -25.69 -4.14
CA PHE A 423 -3.56 -25.51 -2.98
C PHE A 423 -3.52 -26.78 -2.11
N ALA A 424 -4.66 -27.41 -1.82
CA ALA A 424 -4.69 -28.67 -1.07
C ALA A 424 -3.86 -29.79 -1.75
N VAL A 425 -3.99 -29.97 -3.07
CA VAL A 425 -3.20 -30.98 -3.80
C VAL A 425 -1.72 -30.62 -3.86
N LEU A 426 -1.37 -29.34 -3.98
CA LEU A 426 0.01 -28.88 -4.06
C LEU A 426 0.75 -28.90 -2.71
N ILE A 427 0.03 -28.79 -1.61
CA ILE A 427 0.57 -29.01 -0.25
C ILE A 427 0.92 -30.49 -0.01
N ASP A 428 0.21 -31.42 -0.67
CA ASP A 428 0.46 -32.86 -0.60
C ASP A 428 1.58 -33.34 -1.55
N LYS A 429 1.66 -32.75 -2.75
CA LYS A 429 2.48 -33.28 -3.87
C LYS A 429 3.49 -32.31 -4.48
N GLY A 430 3.51 -31.06 -4.03
CA GLY A 430 4.48 -30.05 -4.50
C GLY A 430 5.89 -30.32 -3.99
N ASN A 431 6.87 -29.64 -4.57
CA ASN A 431 8.16 -29.46 -3.90
C ASN A 431 8.02 -28.47 -2.72
N GLU A 432 9.05 -28.39 -1.88
CA GLU A 432 9.15 -27.51 -0.70
C GLU A 432 8.58 -26.09 -0.95
N GLU A 433 9.11 -25.37 -1.95
CA GLU A 433 8.68 -24.01 -2.29
C GLU A 433 7.20 -23.93 -2.74
N VAL A 434 6.71 -24.92 -3.51
CA VAL A 434 5.30 -25.01 -3.92
C VAL A 434 4.40 -25.26 -2.71
N ARG A 435 4.79 -26.17 -1.80
CA ARG A 435 4.04 -26.50 -0.57
C ARG A 435 3.93 -25.28 0.32
N TYR A 436 5.06 -24.63 0.62
CA TYR A 436 5.13 -23.44 1.46
C TYR A 436 4.28 -22.29 0.91
N ASN A 437 4.49 -21.89 -0.35
CA ASN A 437 3.72 -20.79 -0.95
C ASN A 437 2.21 -21.11 -1.03
N SER A 438 1.83 -22.38 -1.21
CA SER A 438 0.42 -22.81 -1.20
C SER A 438 -0.19 -22.74 0.21
N ALA A 439 0.55 -23.14 1.24
CA ALA A 439 0.12 -23.03 2.63
C ALA A 439 -0.03 -21.55 3.06
N MET A 440 0.93 -20.69 2.70
CA MET A 440 0.86 -19.26 2.95
C MET A 440 -0.31 -18.58 2.23
N ALA A 441 -0.63 -19.01 1.00
CA ALA A 441 -1.82 -18.54 0.29
C ALA A 441 -3.12 -18.90 1.02
N LEU A 442 -3.26 -20.15 1.49
CA LEU A 442 -4.42 -20.56 2.29
C LEU A 442 -4.50 -19.82 3.63
N MET A 443 -3.36 -19.60 4.29
CA MET A 443 -3.29 -18.86 5.56
C MET A 443 -3.83 -17.43 5.42
N GLU A 444 -3.40 -16.66 4.42
CA GLU A 444 -3.95 -15.30 4.22
C GLU A 444 -5.41 -15.32 3.76
N ILE A 445 -5.81 -16.22 2.85
CA ILE A 445 -7.21 -16.31 2.39
C ILE A 445 -8.14 -16.64 3.57
N THR A 446 -7.72 -17.53 4.47
CA THR A 446 -8.49 -17.84 5.68
C THR A 446 -8.44 -16.71 6.70
N ALA A 447 -7.34 -15.97 6.83
CA ALA A 447 -7.27 -14.79 7.72
C ALA A 447 -8.23 -13.67 7.24
N VAL A 448 -8.34 -13.43 5.94
CA VAL A 448 -9.36 -12.52 5.39
C VAL A 448 -10.76 -13.07 5.62
N ALA A 449 -10.98 -14.39 5.46
CA ALA A 449 -12.26 -15.03 5.74
C ALA A 449 -12.60 -15.11 7.25
N GLU A 450 -11.63 -14.97 8.15
CA GLU A 450 -11.91 -14.84 9.58
C GLU A 450 -12.64 -13.53 9.87
N GLN A 451 -12.16 -12.43 9.26
CA GLN A 451 -12.71 -11.09 9.42
C GLN A 451 -13.98 -10.88 8.57
N ASP A 452 -14.02 -11.41 7.35
CA ASP A 452 -15.16 -11.29 6.43
C ASP A 452 -16.12 -12.50 6.56
N ALA A 453 -17.29 -12.26 7.15
CA ALA A 453 -18.31 -13.27 7.37
C ALA A 453 -18.97 -13.80 6.07
N ASP A 454 -19.03 -13.01 5.01
CA ASP A 454 -19.68 -13.41 3.76
C ASP A 454 -18.72 -14.20 2.86
N LEU A 455 -17.44 -13.83 2.83
CA LEU A 455 -16.37 -14.65 2.27
C LEU A 455 -16.32 -16.02 2.95
N ARG A 456 -16.36 -16.06 4.29
CA ARG A 456 -16.37 -17.32 5.07
C ARG A 456 -17.53 -18.24 4.67
N ARG A 457 -18.76 -17.70 4.66
CA ARG A 457 -19.99 -18.43 4.31
C ARG A 457 -20.02 -18.89 2.86
N SER A 458 -19.41 -18.15 1.94
CA SER A 458 -19.40 -18.48 0.50
C SER A 458 -18.32 -19.50 0.15
N ALA A 459 -17.09 -19.26 0.58
CA ALA A 459 -15.90 -20.05 0.24
C ALA A 459 -15.78 -21.36 1.04
N PHE A 460 -15.87 -21.28 2.37
CA PHE A 460 -15.50 -22.37 3.29
C PHE A 460 -16.72 -23.13 3.82
N LYS A 461 -17.68 -23.47 2.94
CA LYS A 461 -18.83 -24.30 3.35
C LYS A 461 -18.33 -25.68 3.80
N PRO A 462 -18.61 -26.18 5.02
CA PRO A 462 -18.08 -27.47 5.51
C PRO A 462 -18.43 -28.68 4.63
N ASN A 463 -19.54 -28.61 3.89
CA ASN A 463 -19.95 -29.67 2.96
C ASN A 463 -19.27 -29.58 1.57
N SER A 464 -18.51 -28.52 1.28
CA SER A 464 -17.83 -28.31 -0.01
C SER A 464 -16.65 -29.26 -0.19
N PRO A 465 -16.50 -29.92 -1.35
CA PRO A 465 -15.32 -30.74 -1.67
C PRO A 465 -13.99 -29.99 -1.49
N ALA A 466 -13.96 -28.70 -1.87
CA ALA A 466 -12.75 -27.90 -1.76
C ALA A 466 -12.40 -27.55 -0.30
N CYS A 467 -13.41 -27.25 0.53
CA CYS A 467 -13.20 -26.97 1.95
C CYS A 467 -12.71 -28.23 2.69
N LYS A 468 -13.31 -29.40 2.39
CA LYS A 468 -12.87 -30.69 2.95
C LYS A 468 -11.45 -31.02 2.56
N ALA A 469 -11.10 -30.92 1.27
CA ALA A 469 -9.73 -31.18 0.81
C ALA A 469 -8.69 -30.27 1.48
N VAL A 470 -9.01 -28.98 1.69
CA VAL A 470 -8.15 -28.06 2.46
C VAL A 470 -8.01 -28.52 3.91
N VAL A 471 -9.12 -28.74 4.62
CA VAL A 471 -9.11 -29.12 6.05
C VAL A 471 -8.42 -30.46 6.27
N ASP A 472 -8.71 -31.47 5.45
CA ASP A 472 -8.12 -32.81 5.56
C ASP A 472 -6.60 -32.77 5.33
N GLN A 473 -6.11 -31.98 4.35
CA GLN A 473 -4.67 -31.87 4.08
C GLN A 473 -3.93 -31.06 5.14
N VAL A 474 -4.52 -29.95 5.59
CA VAL A 474 -3.94 -29.10 6.64
C VAL A 474 -3.89 -29.86 7.97
N LEU A 475 -4.93 -30.64 8.29
CA LEU A 475 -4.96 -31.49 9.48
C LEU A 475 -3.90 -32.60 9.43
N LYS A 476 -3.72 -33.25 8.27
CA LYS A 476 -2.64 -34.23 8.05
C LYS A 476 -1.24 -33.66 8.35
N ILE A 477 -0.98 -32.39 8.03
CA ILE A 477 0.29 -31.71 8.37
C ILE A 477 0.43 -31.48 9.88
N ILE A 478 -0.65 -31.03 10.53
CA ILE A 478 -0.71 -30.83 11.99
C ILE A 478 -0.49 -32.14 12.74
N GLU A 479 -1.06 -33.25 12.27
CA GLU A 479 -0.89 -34.59 12.85
C GLU A 479 0.53 -35.16 12.69
N ILE A 480 1.21 -34.82 11.59
CA ILE A 480 2.60 -35.24 11.30
C ILE A 480 3.63 -34.32 11.98
N ALA A 481 3.25 -33.08 12.33
CA ALA A 481 4.14 -32.02 12.83
C ALA A 481 5.28 -31.67 11.84
N ASP A 482 4.94 -31.48 10.56
CA ASP A 482 5.87 -31.04 9.50
C ASP A 482 6.26 -29.55 9.72
N SER A 483 7.42 -29.32 10.35
CA SER A 483 7.82 -28.04 10.97
C SER A 483 7.79 -26.83 10.02
N GLU A 484 8.16 -27.00 8.75
CA GLU A 484 8.18 -25.90 7.76
C GLU A 484 6.79 -25.38 7.40
N LEU A 485 5.76 -26.22 7.54
CA LEU A 485 4.37 -25.93 7.15
C LEU A 485 3.42 -25.81 8.35
N LEU A 486 3.91 -26.13 9.55
CA LEU A 486 3.11 -26.29 10.76
C LEU A 486 2.38 -25.00 11.14
N ILE A 487 3.11 -23.89 11.33
CA ILE A 487 2.55 -22.58 11.71
C ILE A 487 1.50 -22.06 10.69
N PRO A 488 1.77 -22.02 9.36
CA PRO A 488 0.75 -21.66 8.37
C PRO A 488 -0.50 -22.55 8.40
N CYS A 489 -0.33 -23.86 8.66
CA CYS A 489 -1.42 -24.82 8.74
C CYS A 489 -2.28 -24.62 10.01
N MET A 490 -1.65 -24.41 11.16
CA MET A 490 -2.33 -24.13 12.44
C MET A 490 -3.14 -22.83 12.37
N ARG A 491 -2.55 -21.76 11.82
CA ARG A 491 -3.25 -20.51 11.52
C ARG A 491 -4.44 -20.74 10.61
N THR A 492 -4.28 -21.53 9.54
CA THR A 492 -5.37 -21.87 8.60
C THR A 492 -6.55 -22.55 9.31
N ILE A 493 -6.31 -23.48 10.24
CA ILE A 493 -7.38 -24.12 11.04
C ILE A 493 -7.99 -23.14 12.05
N GLY A 494 -7.17 -22.38 12.78
CA GLY A 494 -7.64 -21.39 13.76
C GLY A 494 -8.53 -20.32 13.13
N ASN A 495 -8.13 -19.78 11.98
CA ASN A 495 -8.91 -18.80 11.22
C ASN A 495 -10.28 -19.37 10.76
N LEU A 496 -10.35 -20.69 10.54
CA LEU A 496 -11.58 -21.39 10.18
C LEU A 496 -12.42 -21.83 11.39
N ALA A 497 -11.99 -21.61 12.65
CA ALA A 497 -12.66 -22.11 13.86
C ALA A 497 -14.16 -21.80 13.96
N ARG A 498 -14.60 -20.66 13.41
CA ARG A 498 -16.03 -20.23 13.36
C ARG A 498 -16.84 -20.83 12.20
N THR A 499 -16.24 -21.71 11.43
CA THR A 499 -16.79 -22.30 10.20
C THR A 499 -17.25 -23.75 10.40
N PHE A 500 -16.56 -24.46 11.29
CA PHE A 500 -16.86 -25.85 11.63
C PHE A 500 -18.21 -26.00 12.35
N ARG A 501 -18.72 -27.22 12.35
CA ARG A 501 -19.98 -27.60 13.03
C ARG A 501 -19.64 -28.30 14.34
N ALA A 502 -20.60 -28.36 15.28
CA ALA A 502 -20.44 -29.06 16.57
C ALA A 502 -19.98 -30.52 16.41
N THR A 503 -20.38 -31.17 15.32
CA THR A 503 -20.00 -32.56 14.97
C THR A 503 -18.58 -32.70 14.39
N GLU A 504 -17.87 -31.59 14.16
CA GLU A 504 -16.57 -31.56 13.50
C GLU A 504 -15.50 -30.95 14.43
N SER A 505 -15.27 -31.59 15.58
CA SER A 505 -14.24 -31.22 16.56
C SER A 505 -12.87 -31.86 16.30
N ARG A 506 -12.74 -32.69 15.25
CA ARG A 506 -11.56 -33.52 14.93
C ARG A 506 -10.21 -32.79 14.80
N MET A 507 -10.22 -31.47 14.60
CA MET A 507 -9.01 -30.64 14.56
C MET A 507 -8.47 -30.24 15.94
N ILE A 508 -9.30 -30.32 16.99
CA ILE A 508 -8.93 -29.85 18.33
C ILE A 508 -7.89 -30.78 18.95
N GLY A 509 -8.09 -32.10 18.87
CA GLY A 509 -7.15 -33.09 19.43
C GLY A 509 -5.70 -32.92 18.93
N PRO A 510 -5.47 -32.87 17.60
CA PRO A 510 -4.13 -32.63 17.06
C PRO A 510 -3.52 -31.28 17.47
N LEU A 511 -4.31 -30.21 17.52
CA LEU A 511 -3.84 -28.91 18.03
C LEU A 511 -3.50 -28.94 19.53
N VAL A 512 -4.27 -29.65 20.35
CA VAL A 512 -3.99 -29.83 21.79
C VAL A 512 -2.73 -30.65 22.01
N LYS A 513 -2.46 -31.66 21.17
CA LYS A 513 -1.19 -32.41 21.21
C LYS A 513 0.02 -31.51 20.97
N LEU A 514 -0.09 -30.50 20.11
CA LEU A 514 0.99 -29.52 19.87
C LEU A 514 1.27 -28.57 21.07
N LEU A 515 0.49 -28.65 22.15
CA LEU A 515 0.80 -27.95 23.40
C LEU A 515 1.88 -28.65 24.25
N ASP A 516 2.22 -29.92 23.94
CA ASP A 516 3.30 -30.70 24.58
C ASP A 516 4.62 -30.63 23.79
N GLU A 517 4.64 -29.91 22.67
CA GLU A 517 5.83 -29.79 21.82
C GLU A 517 6.88 -28.85 22.41
N ARG A 518 8.14 -29.09 22.04
CA ARG A 518 9.30 -28.39 22.63
C ARG A 518 9.61 -27.02 22.01
N GLU A 519 9.02 -26.69 20.86
CA GLU A 519 9.31 -25.45 20.14
C GLU A 519 8.35 -24.33 20.57
N PRO A 520 8.83 -23.24 21.21
CA PRO A 520 7.95 -22.20 21.74
C PRO A 520 7.04 -21.56 20.68
N GLU A 521 7.53 -21.38 19.45
CA GLU A 521 6.74 -20.80 18.36
C GLU A 521 5.53 -21.67 17.97
N VAL A 522 5.74 -23.00 17.90
CA VAL A 522 4.67 -23.97 17.62
C VAL A 522 3.67 -23.99 18.78
N THR A 523 4.16 -24.12 20.01
CA THR A 523 3.33 -24.23 21.22
C THR A 523 2.49 -22.96 21.45
N GLY A 524 3.08 -21.78 21.23
CA GLY A 524 2.37 -20.49 21.29
C GLY A 524 1.30 -20.38 20.20
N GLU A 525 1.60 -20.74 18.95
CA GLU A 525 0.62 -20.73 17.87
C GLU A 525 -0.49 -21.77 18.07
N ALA A 526 -0.21 -22.91 18.72
CA ALA A 526 -1.23 -23.90 19.06
C ALA A 526 -2.25 -23.32 20.04
N ALA A 527 -1.78 -22.64 21.08
CA ALA A 527 -2.63 -21.94 22.04
C ALA A 527 -3.43 -20.80 21.38
N VAL A 528 -2.83 -20.02 20.46
CA VAL A 528 -3.55 -18.98 19.69
C VAL A 528 -4.63 -19.58 18.78
N ALA A 529 -4.31 -20.66 18.05
CA ALA A 529 -5.28 -21.34 17.18
C ALA A 529 -6.45 -21.92 17.98
N LEU A 530 -6.18 -22.60 19.09
CA LEU A 530 -7.20 -23.13 20.00
C LEU A 530 -8.02 -22.03 20.70
N THR A 531 -7.43 -20.86 20.95
CA THR A 531 -8.16 -19.69 21.47
C THR A 531 -9.28 -19.28 20.52
N LYS A 532 -9.11 -19.39 19.20
CA LYS A 532 -10.18 -19.12 18.21
C LYS A 532 -11.32 -20.16 18.25
N PHE A 533 -11.08 -21.35 18.80
CA PHE A 533 -12.11 -22.35 19.06
C PHE A 533 -12.87 -22.07 20.36
N ALA A 534 -12.19 -21.57 21.39
CA ALA A 534 -12.74 -21.28 22.71
C ALA A 534 -13.24 -19.83 22.91
N CYS A 535 -12.94 -18.88 22.01
CA CYS A 535 -13.34 -17.49 22.19
C CYS A 535 -14.86 -17.30 22.06
N THR A 536 -15.41 -16.32 22.75
CA THR A 536 -16.86 -16.04 22.78
C THR A 536 -17.45 -15.58 21.44
N GLU A 537 -16.62 -15.20 20.47
CA GLU A 537 -17.05 -14.96 19.09
C GLU A 537 -17.36 -16.24 18.30
N ASN A 538 -16.97 -17.41 18.83
CA ASN A 538 -17.30 -18.70 18.26
C ASN A 538 -18.60 -19.22 18.87
N TYR A 539 -19.64 -19.43 18.05
CA TYR A 539 -20.94 -19.92 18.52
C TYR A 539 -20.89 -21.32 19.19
N LEU A 540 -19.81 -22.07 18.96
CA LEU A 540 -19.55 -23.40 19.55
C LEU A 540 -18.54 -23.36 20.72
N HIS A 541 -18.19 -22.17 21.22
CA HIS A 541 -17.13 -21.98 22.21
C HIS A 541 -17.19 -22.94 23.41
N LYS A 542 -18.39 -23.24 23.93
CA LYS A 542 -18.59 -24.20 25.03
C LYS A 542 -18.27 -25.64 24.66
N ASP A 543 -18.75 -26.11 23.51
CA ASP A 543 -18.53 -27.49 23.06
C ASP A 543 -17.08 -27.70 22.65
N HIS A 544 -16.48 -26.73 21.96
CA HIS A 544 -15.05 -26.73 21.66
C HIS A 544 -14.18 -26.69 22.93
N SER A 545 -14.54 -25.86 23.92
CA SER A 545 -13.82 -25.84 25.21
C SER A 545 -13.89 -27.19 25.92
N ARG A 546 -15.05 -27.87 25.86
CA ARG A 546 -15.18 -29.24 26.38
C ARG A 546 -14.28 -30.21 25.63
N SER A 547 -14.24 -30.16 24.29
CA SER A 547 -13.32 -31.00 23.50
C SER A 547 -11.83 -30.69 23.74
N ILE A 548 -11.46 -29.45 24.07
CA ILE A 548 -10.09 -29.11 24.48
C ILE A 548 -9.74 -29.75 25.83
N ILE A 549 -10.66 -29.72 26.79
CA ILE A 549 -10.52 -30.40 28.09
C ILE A 549 -10.41 -31.92 27.91
N GLU A 550 -11.30 -32.52 27.12
CA GLU A 550 -11.33 -33.96 26.83
C GLU A 550 -10.05 -34.45 26.13
N ALA A 551 -9.42 -33.59 25.31
CA ALA A 551 -8.12 -33.85 24.69
C ALA A 551 -6.91 -33.65 25.64
N GLY A 552 -7.15 -33.28 26.91
CA GLY A 552 -6.10 -33.08 27.91
C GLY A 552 -5.46 -31.68 27.91
N GLY A 553 -6.10 -30.68 27.29
CA GLY A 553 -5.53 -29.33 27.15
C GLY A 553 -5.27 -28.62 28.48
N GLY A 554 -6.09 -28.86 29.53
CA GLY A 554 -5.93 -28.23 30.84
C GLY A 554 -4.54 -28.44 31.44
N LYS A 555 -4.13 -29.70 31.59
CA LYS A 555 -2.79 -30.09 32.07
C LYS A 555 -1.64 -29.42 31.30
N HIS A 556 -1.64 -29.49 29.97
CA HIS A 556 -0.55 -28.92 29.16
C HIS A 556 -0.47 -27.39 29.34
N LEU A 557 -1.61 -26.70 29.26
CA LEU A 557 -1.67 -25.25 29.43
C LEU A 557 -1.24 -24.81 30.83
N VAL A 558 -1.51 -25.60 31.86
CA VAL A 558 -1.03 -25.37 33.23
C VAL A 558 0.49 -25.44 33.33
N GLN A 559 1.11 -26.41 32.65
CA GLN A 559 2.58 -26.50 32.57
C GLN A 559 3.16 -25.29 31.81
N LEU A 560 2.56 -24.90 30.68
CA LEU A 560 2.99 -23.74 29.89
C LEU A 560 2.79 -22.40 30.63
N ALA A 561 1.74 -22.29 31.44
CA ALA A 561 1.50 -21.10 32.26
C ALA A 561 2.54 -20.93 33.37
N TYR A 562 3.03 -22.02 33.98
CA TYR A 562 4.07 -21.96 35.01
C TYR A 562 5.50 -21.87 34.46
N PHE A 563 5.80 -22.62 33.40
CA PHE A 563 7.18 -22.90 32.95
C PHE A 563 7.46 -22.50 31.50
N GLY A 564 6.46 -22.02 30.76
CA GLY A 564 6.65 -21.51 29.40
C GLY A 564 7.36 -20.16 29.37
N GLU A 565 8.05 -19.90 28.26
CA GLU A 565 8.63 -18.59 27.97
C GLU A 565 7.51 -17.54 27.75
N SER A 566 7.84 -16.25 27.85
CA SER A 566 6.85 -15.14 27.79
C SER A 566 5.94 -15.20 26.56
N GLY A 567 6.49 -15.56 25.39
CA GLY A 567 5.74 -15.71 24.14
C GLY A 567 4.71 -16.85 24.11
N VAL A 568 4.80 -17.81 25.03
CA VAL A 568 3.89 -18.98 25.12
C VAL A 568 2.98 -18.90 26.35
N GLN A 569 3.53 -18.41 27.47
CA GLN A 569 2.83 -18.25 28.74
C GLN A 569 1.56 -17.40 28.58
N ILE A 570 1.65 -16.31 27.81
CA ILE A 570 0.54 -15.38 27.55
C ILE A 570 -0.59 -16.05 26.74
N PRO A 571 -0.36 -16.64 25.54
CA PRO A 571 -1.36 -17.44 24.83
C PRO A 571 -1.96 -18.59 25.65
N ALA A 572 -1.15 -19.29 26.44
CA ALA A 572 -1.62 -20.40 27.28
C ALA A 572 -2.58 -19.92 28.37
N LEU A 573 -2.29 -18.80 29.02
CA LEU A 573 -3.15 -18.16 30.01
C LEU A 573 -4.46 -17.62 29.39
N GLU A 574 -4.41 -16.97 28.23
CA GLU A 574 -5.64 -16.52 27.53
C GLU A 574 -6.57 -17.70 27.20
N LEU A 575 -6.00 -18.80 26.70
CA LEU A 575 -6.78 -20.02 26.41
C LEU A 575 -7.38 -20.64 27.67
N LEU A 576 -6.62 -20.75 28.76
CA LEU A 576 -7.13 -21.22 30.06
C LEU A 576 -8.28 -20.35 30.57
N CYS A 577 -8.16 -19.03 30.48
CA CYS A 577 -9.22 -18.10 30.86
C CYS A 577 -10.52 -18.33 30.07
N TYR A 578 -10.43 -18.52 28.75
CA TYR A 578 -11.61 -18.84 27.94
C TYR A 578 -12.23 -20.19 28.30
N ILE A 579 -11.42 -21.25 28.44
CA ILE A 579 -11.91 -22.59 28.77
C ILE A 579 -12.61 -22.58 30.15
N ALA A 580 -12.00 -21.95 31.15
CA ALA A 580 -12.56 -21.82 32.50
C ALA A 580 -13.85 -20.97 32.53
N LEU A 581 -13.93 -19.89 31.74
CA LEU A 581 -15.14 -19.07 31.62
C LEU A 581 -16.29 -19.82 30.92
N ASN A 582 -15.96 -20.68 29.95
CA ASN A 582 -16.94 -21.42 29.16
C ASN A 582 -17.48 -22.67 29.86
N VAL A 583 -16.65 -23.32 30.68
CA VAL A 583 -16.96 -24.59 31.37
C VAL A 583 -16.53 -24.51 32.85
N PRO A 584 -17.10 -23.58 33.64
CA PRO A 584 -16.68 -23.34 35.03
C PRO A 584 -16.90 -24.54 35.96
N ASP A 585 -17.90 -25.37 35.68
CA ASP A 585 -18.27 -26.55 36.48
C ASP A 585 -17.48 -27.82 36.10
N SER A 586 -16.37 -27.68 35.37
CA SER A 586 -15.56 -28.82 34.91
C SER A 586 -14.72 -29.45 36.02
N GLU A 587 -15.07 -30.66 36.44
CA GLU A 587 -14.24 -31.47 37.34
C GLU A 587 -12.80 -31.66 36.83
N GLN A 588 -12.59 -31.74 35.51
CA GLN A 588 -11.26 -31.98 34.96
C GLN A 588 -10.37 -30.73 35.11
N LEU A 589 -10.91 -29.52 34.93
CA LEU A 589 -10.16 -28.28 35.19
C LEU A 589 -9.77 -28.16 36.67
N ALA A 590 -10.61 -28.66 37.58
CA ALA A 590 -10.29 -28.72 39.00
C ALA A 590 -9.18 -29.74 39.30
N LYS A 591 -9.21 -30.92 38.66
CA LYS A 591 -8.16 -31.97 38.76
C LYS A 591 -6.83 -31.53 38.16
N ASP A 592 -6.86 -30.73 37.10
CA ASP A 592 -5.68 -30.15 36.43
C ASP A 592 -5.12 -28.90 37.15
N GLU A 593 -5.64 -28.54 38.33
CA GLU A 593 -5.23 -27.38 39.15
C GLU A 593 -5.34 -26.00 38.47
N VAL A 594 -6.16 -25.87 37.41
CA VAL A 594 -6.30 -24.63 36.61
C VAL A 594 -6.66 -23.42 37.48
N LEU A 595 -7.50 -23.60 38.50
CA LEU A 595 -7.87 -22.52 39.43
C LEU A 595 -6.63 -21.94 40.15
N ALA A 596 -5.72 -22.80 40.61
CA ALA A 596 -4.51 -22.40 41.33
C ALA A 596 -3.53 -21.66 40.41
N VAL A 597 -3.42 -22.07 39.15
CA VAL A 597 -2.59 -21.39 38.13
C VAL A 597 -3.11 -19.99 37.84
N LEU A 598 -4.41 -19.84 37.63
CA LEU A 598 -5.05 -18.53 37.46
C LEU A 598 -4.91 -17.66 38.74
N GLU A 599 -4.86 -18.30 39.92
CA GLU A 599 -4.65 -17.63 41.21
C GLU A 599 -3.23 -17.09 41.35
N TRP A 600 -2.25 -17.89 40.97
CA TRP A 600 -0.84 -17.55 40.92
C TRP A 600 -0.60 -16.44 39.90
N ALA A 601 -1.08 -16.57 38.67
CA ALA A 601 -0.93 -15.57 37.61
C ALA A 601 -1.48 -14.19 38.03
N SER A 602 -2.63 -14.16 38.74
CA SER A 602 -3.21 -12.90 39.25
C SER A 602 -2.42 -12.21 40.37
N LYS A 603 -1.42 -12.87 40.95
CA LYS A 603 -0.59 -12.35 42.07
C LYS A 603 0.82 -11.97 41.63
N GLN A 604 1.21 -12.26 40.40
CA GLN A 604 2.57 -12.10 39.91
C GLN A 604 2.83 -10.66 39.44
N SER A 605 3.95 -10.08 39.86
CA SER A 605 4.29 -8.67 39.61
C SER A 605 4.99 -8.40 38.27
N TRP A 606 5.05 -9.38 37.36
CA TRP A 606 5.83 -9.31 36.12
C TRP A 606 5.04 -8.99 34.82
N SER A 607 3.75 -8.64 34.93
CA SER A 607 2.89 -8.33 33.76
C SER A 607 2.59 -6.84 33.57
N THR A 608 3.62 -5.97 33.62
CA THR A 608 3.46 -4.51 33.43
C THR A 608 4.40 -3.89 32.39
N ARG A 609 5.07 -4.68 31.53
CA ARG A 609 5.76 -4.13 30.34
C ARG A 609 5.75 -4.96 29.05
N GLU A 610 5.26 -6.20 29.05
CA GLU A 610 5.06 -6.95 27.80
C GLU A 610 3.92 -8.00 27.85
N ALA A 611 2.98 -7.85 28.80
CA ALA A 611 1.87 -8.78 28.97
C ALA A 611 0.54 -8.04 29.21
N CYS A 612 -0.31 -8.00 28.17
CA CYS A 612 -1.71 -7.57 28.23
C CYS A 612 -2.57 -8.47 27.30
N SER A 613 -2.58 -9.79 27.63
CA SER A 613 -3.40 -10.90 27.11
C SER A 613 -3.51 -12.00 28.21
N TYR A 614 -4.64 -12.63 28.58
CA TYR A 614 -5.95 -12.06 28.98
C TYR A 614 -6.39 -12.64 30.34
N GLY A 615 -6.90 -11.83 31.28
CA GLY A 615 -7.46 -12.36 32.55
C GLY A 615 -7.74 -11.36 33.68
N GLY A 616 -9.02 -11.11 33.97
CA GLY A 616 -9.49 -10.46 35.20
C GLY A 616 -10.07 -11.48 36.19
N ARG A 617 -9.86 -11.29 37.50
CA ARG A 617 -10.25 -12.26 38.56
C ARG A 617 -11.23 -11.65 39.55
N VAL A 618 -12.22 -12.44 39.98
CA VAL A 618 -13.40 -11.97 40.74
C VAL A 618 -13.12 -11.82 42.24
N LYS A 619 -13.68 -10.75 42.87
CA LYS A 619 -14.15 -10.80 44.27
C LYS A 619 -15.48 -10.07 44.48
N ALA A 620 -16.32 -10.72 45.28
CA ALA A 620 -17.56 -10.30 45.95
C ALA A 620 -18.18 -8.93 45.63
N GLN A 621 -19.41 -8.94 45.12
CA GLN A 621 -20.31 -7.78 45.15
C GLN A 621 -20.70 -7.45 46.59
N VAL A 622 -20.42 -6.21 47.02
CA VAL A 622 -21.25 -5.52 48.01
C VAL A 622 -22.22 -4.64 47.21
N THR A 623 -23.51 -4.81 47.45
CA THR A 623 -24.56 -4.01 46.79
C THR A 623 -24.45 -2.54 47.22
N THR A 624 -24.13 -1.67 46.27
CA THR A 624 -24.38 -0.23 46.36
C THR A 624 -25.29 0.20 45.21
N GLU A 625 -26.18 1.14 45.51
CA GLU A 625 -27.33 1.47 44.67
C GLU A 625 -26.92 2.18 43.38
N VAL A 626 -27.63 1.88 42.28
CA VAL A 626 -27.37 2.48 40.96
C VAL A 626 -27.81 3.95 40.98
N PRO A 627 -26.91 4.92 40.73
CA PRO A 627 -27.30 6.31 40.63
C PRO A 627 -28.16 6.55 39.37
N VAL A 628 -29.17 7.41 39.50
CA VAL A 628 -30.15 7.71 38.46
C VAL A 628 -29.48 8.31 37.22
N LYS A 629 -29.73 7.73 36.04
CA LYS A 629 -29.26 8.29 34.76
C LYS A 629 -29.88 9.67 34.50
N VAL A 630 -29.04 10.69 34.37
CA VAL A 630 -29.42 12.01 33.87
C VAL A 630 -29.78 11.92 32.38
N VAL A 631 -30.84 12.61 31.96
CA VAL A 631 -31.25 12.65 30.55
C VAL A 631 -30.25 13.50 29.75
N LYS A 632 -29.66 12.91 28.71
CA LYS A 632 -28.64 13.55 27.88
C LYS A 632 -29.29 14.38 26.75
N GLU A 633 -29.12 15.69 26.78
CA GLU A 633 -29.53 16.57 25.67
C GLU A 633 -28.54 16.51 24.49
N SER A 634 -29.06 16.48 23.27
CA SER A 634 -28.26 16.59 22.04
C SER A 634 -27.84 18.05 21.81
N LYS A 635 -26.55 18.27 21.51
CA LYS A 635 -26.04 19.59 21.11
C LYS A 635 -26.43 19.97 19.67
N LYS A 636 -26.77 18.99 18.83
CA LYS A 636 -27.20 19.24 17.43
C LYS A 636 -28.63 19.76 17.32
N GLN A 637 -29.42 19.61 18.40
CA GLN A 637 -30.83 19.99 18.52
C GLN A 637 -31.07 21.32 19.27
N GLU A 638 -30.02 22.09 19.60
CA GLU A 638 -30.19 23.44 20.18
C GLU A 638 -31.00 24.35 19.23
N GLU A 639 -32.02 25.00 19.76
CA GLU A 639 -32.81 26.00 19.04
C GLU A 639 -31.94 27.23 18.71
N GLY A 640 -32.12 27.80 17.52
CA GLY A 640 -31.36 28.97 17.08
C GLY A 640 -30.03 28.68 16.36
N ILE A 641 -29.55 27.42 16.26
CA ILE A 641 -28.37 27.13 15.42
C ILE A 641 -28.68 27.39 13.95
N VAL A 642 -28.11 28.46 13.40
CA VAL A 642 -28.15 28.77 11.97
C VAL A 642 -27.18 27.86 11.20
N VAL A 643 -27.63 27.35 10.05
CA VAL A 643 -26.79 26.61 9.07
C VAL A 643 -27.22 26.93 7.65
N ASN A 644 -26.26 27.00 6.73
CA ASN A 644 -26.45 27.22 5.29
C ASN A 644 -27.27 28.48 4.92
N LYS A 645 -27.18 29.55 5.73
CA LYS A 645 -27.87 30.84 5.45
C LYS A 645 -27.43 31.39 4.10
N PHE A 646 -26.12 31.46 3.85
CA PHE A 646 -25.54 31.82 2.56
C PHE A 646 -24.98 30.59 1.85
N LYS A 647 -25.21 30.49 0.54
CA LYS A 647 -24.89 29.30 -0.27
C LYS A 647 -23.94 29.69 -1.42
N PRO A 648 -23.23 28.76 -2.07
CA PRO A 648 -22.31 29.12 -3.16
C PRO A 648 -22.95 29.80 -4.38
N LYS A 649 -24.28 29.68 -4.54
CA LYS A 649 -25.06 30.40 -5.57
C LYS A 649 -25.48 31.81 -5.16
N ASP A 650 -25.48 32.09 -3.85
CA ASP A 650 -25.89 33.35 -3.24
C ASP A 650 -25.04 33.58 -1.97
N PRO A 651 -23.76 33.95 -2.14
CA PRO A 651 -22.83 34.16 -1.04
C PRO A 651 -22.96 35.57 -0.44
N TYR A 652 -22.79 35.67 0.87
CA TYR A 652 -22.61 36.96 1.53
C TYR A 652 -21.31 37.63 1.05
N THR A 653 -21.29 38.96 0.98
CA THR A 653 -20.08 39.73 0.65
C THR A 653 -19.54 40.36 1.93
N GLY A 654 -18.57 39.67 2.56
CA GLY A 654 -17.89 40.17 3.75
C GLY A 654 -16.66 40.99 3.38
N ARG A 655 -16.22 41.86 4.30
CA ARG A 655 -15.04 42.70 4.11
C ARG A 655 -13.92 42.31 5.05
N CYS A 656 -12.71 42.13 4.51
CA CYS A 656 -11.50 41.91 5.28
C CYS A 656 -11.22 43.13 6.17
N LEU A 657 -11.11 42.93 7.48
CA LEU A 657 -10.72 43.96 8.45
C LEU A 657 -9.26 43.82 8.88
N LEU A 658 -8.80 42.59 9.05
CA LEU A 658 -7.44 42.26 9.48
C LEU A 658 -6.96 41.03 8.71
N ASN A 659 -5.70 41.06 8.27
CA ASN A 659 -4.98 39.90 7.77
C ASN A 659 -3.58 39.92 8.42
N THR A 660 -3.22 38.85 9.14
CA THR A 660 -2.01 38.83 9.98
C THR A 660 -1.36 37.45 9.94
N ARG A 661 -0.05 37.38 9.66
CA ARG A 661 0.74 36.15 9.80
C ARG A 661 0.87 35.80 11.27
N ILE A 662 0.64 34.54 11.63
CA ILE A 662 0.67 34.05 13.01
C ILE A 662 1.65 32.88 13.24
N THR A 663 2.52 32.61 12.28
CA THR A 663 3.66 31.68 12.38
C THR A 663 4.98 32.43 12.29
N GLY A 664 6.00 31.95 13.00
CA GLY A 664 7.35 32.51 12.96
C GLY A 664 7.98 32.50 11.57
N ASP A 665 9.03 33.30 11.37
CA ASP A 665 9.71 33.46 10.08
C ASP A 665 10.37 32.16 9.58
N ASP A 666 10.80 31.31 10.52
CA ASP A 666 11.45 30.00 10.31
C ASP A 666 10.46 28.82 10.19
N ALA A 667 9.15 29.07 10.34
CA ALA A 667 8.14 28.01 10.26
C ALA A 667 8.13 27.34 8.87
N PRO A 668 8.00 26.00 8.76
CA PRO A 668 7.98 25.29 7.47
C PRO A 668 6.82 25.62 6.52
N GLY A 669 5.88 26.46 6.95
CA GLY A 669 4.77 26.97 6.16
C GLY A 669 4.14 28.17 6.84
N GLU A 670 3.59 29.09 6.06
CA GLU A 670 2.94 30.28 6.60
C GLU A 670 1.47 30.00 6.96
N THR A 671 1.04 30.46 8.13
CA THR A 671 -0.39 30.56 8.47
C THR A 671 -0.78 32.01 8.63
N TRP A 672 -1.79 32.41 7.87
CA TRP A 672 -2.39 33.75 7.89
C TRP A 672 -3.76 33.70 8.53
N HIS A 673 -4.07 34.77 9.26
CA HIS A 673 -5.21 34.86 10.15
C HIS A 673 -6.06 36.06 9.75
N ILE A 674 -7.30 35.80 9.32
CA ILE A 674 -8.15 36.83 8.70
C ILE A 674 -9.43 37.03 9.49
N VAL A 675 -9.78 38.30 9.70
CA VAL A 675 -11.07 38.74 10.26
C VAL A 675 -11.89 39.36 9.15
N PHE A 676 -13.09 38.84 8.92
CA PHE A 676 -14.08 39.45 8.05
C PHE A 676 -15.19 40.09 8.88
N THR A 677 -15.64 41.29 8.51
CA THR A 677 -16.93 41.78 8.99
C THR A 677 -18.07 41.20 8.17
N THR A 678 -19.11 40.78 8.88
CA THR A 678 -20.37 40.23 8.37
C THR A 678 -21.57 41.10 8.75
N GLN A 679 -21.35 42.21 9.47
CA GLN A 679 -22.40 43.09 10.01
C GLN A 679 -23.48 42.38 10.85
N GLY A 680 -23.20 41.16 11.34
CA GLY A 680 -24.15 40.31 12.06
C GLY A 680 -25.00 39.41 11.14
N GLU A 681 -24.84 39.52 9.82
CA GLU A 681 -25.61 38.72 8.86
C GLU A 681 -25.22 37.24 8.83
N VAL A 682 -24.00 36.89 9.23
CA VAL A 682 -23.55 35.51 9.34
C VAL A 682 -23.41 35.14 10.83
N PRO A 683 -24.51 34.96 11.58
CA PRO A 683 -24.46 34.50 12.96
C PRO A 683 -24.01 33.04 12.98
N TYR A 684 -23.13 32.67 13.93
CA TYR A 684 -22.60 31.32 14.08
C TYR A 684 -22.47 30.94 15.57
N ARG A 685 -22.22 29.66 15.82
CA ARG A 685 -21.84 29.11 17.13
C ARG A 685 -20.40 28.58 17.10
N GLU A 686 -19.81 28.42 18.28
CA GLU A 686 -18.46 27.88 18.46
C GLU A 686 -18.31 26.54 17.75
N GLY A 687 -17.20 26.39 17.03
CA GLY A 687 -16.88 25.21 16.22
C GLY A 687 -17.63 25.07 14.89
N GLN A 688 -18.48 26.02 14.48
CA GLN A 688 -18.97 26.06 13.10
C GLN A 688 -17.87 26.49 12.12
N SER A 689 -18.11 26.24 10.82
CA SER A 689 -17.22 26.58 9.71
C SER A 689 -17.89 27.60 8.77
N ILE A 690 -17.10 28.47 8.13
CA ILE A 690 -17.53 29.26 6.96
C ILE A 690 -16.89 28.73 5.70
N GLY A 691 -17.53 28.94 4.55
CA GLY A 691 -16.91 28.71 3.25
C GLY A 691 -16.51 30.02 2.59
N VAL A 692 -15.29 30.12 2.06
CA VAL A 692 -14.84 31.26 1.26
C VAL A 692 -14.63 30.82 -0.19
N ILE A 693 -15.14 31.62 -1.13
CA ILE A 693 -14.91 31.45 -2.57
C ILE A 693 -13.78 32.42 -2.97
N PRO A 694 -12.61 31.92 -3.40
CA PRO A 694 -11.52 32.78 -3.88
C PRO A 694 -11.94 33.53 -5.16
N GLU A 695 -11.48 34.77 -5.31
CA GLU A 695 -11.65 35.50 -6.57
C GLU A 695 -10.85 34.87 -7.71
N GLY A 696 -11.38 34.95 -8.93
CA GLY A 696 -10.74 34.42 -10.13
C GLY A 696 -11.35 33.13 -10.67
N ILE A 697 -10.78 32.67 -11.78
CA ILE A 697 -11.17 31.48 -12.52
C ILE A 697 -10.03 30.47 -12.56
N ASP A 698 -10.38 29.19 -12.52
CA ASP A 698 -9.45 28.10 -12.75
C ASP A 698 -8.98 28.04 -14.21
N LYS A 699 -8.00 27.18 -14.48
CA LYS A 699 -7.45 26.92 -15.81
C LYS A 699 -8.47 26.45 -16.88
N ASN A 700 -9.72 26.19 -16.48
CA ASN A 700 -10.82 25.76 -17.35
C ASN A 700 -11.92 26.85 -17.47
N GLY A 701 -11.67 28.06 -16.98
CA GLY A 701 -12.63 29.17 -17.01
C GLY A 701 -13.76 29.09 -15.98
N LYS A 702 -13.67 28.21 -14.98
CA LYS A 702 -14.70 28.08 -13.92
C LYS A 702 -14.27 28.83 -12.66
N PRO A 703 -15.19 29.46 -11.90
CA PRO A 703 -14.85 30.06 -10.61
C PRO A 703 -14.10 29.08 -9.70
N HIS A 704 -13.15 29.58 -8.91
CA HIS A 704 -12.43 28.74 -7.97
C HIS A 704 -13.37 28.02 -7.01
N LYS A 705 -13.04 26.75 -6.68
CA LYS A 705 -13.88 25.93 -5.80
C LYS A 705 -13.97 26.56 -4.41
N LEU A 706 -15.18 26.51 -3.85
CA LEU A 706 -15.44 26.80 -2.44
C LEU A 706 -14.45 26.04 -1.55
N ARG A 707 -13.91 26.71 -0.54
CA ARG A 707 -13.12 26.08 0.53
C ARG A 707 -13.75 26.37 1.88
N LEU A 708 -13.87 25.35 2.72
CA LEU A 708 -14.39 25.47 4.09
C LEU A 708 -13.25 25.73 5.06
N TYR A 709 -13.51 26.56 6.06
CA TYR A 709 -12.60 26.92 7.14
C TYR A 709 -13.39 27.00 8.44
N SER A 710 -12.93 26.27 9.45
CA SER A 710 -13.46 26.38 10.80
C SER A 710 -13.25 27.79 11.35
N ILE A 711 -14.20 28.27 12.14
CA ILE A 711 -14.17 29.62 12.71
C ILE A 711 -13.30 29.61 13.98
N ALA A 712 -12.42 30.61 14.11
CA ALA A 712 -11.44 30.75 15.20
C ALA A 712 -11.78 31.85 16.23
N SER A 713 -12.92 32.53 16.04
CA SER A 713 -13.57 33.44 16.99
C SER A 713 -14.79 32.76 17.61
N SER A 714 -15.15 33.11 18.84
CA SER A 714 -16.44 32.77 19.45
C SER A 714 -17.59 33.56 18.80
N ALA A 715 -18.84 33.23 19.13
CA ALA A 715 -20.04 33.78 18.51
C ALA A 715 -20.20 35.30 18.63
N ILE A 716 -19.60 35.92 19.66
CA ILE A 716 -19.58 37.38 19.83
C ILE A 716 -18.58 38.09 18.89
N GLY A 717 -17.76 37.33 18.16
CA GLY A 717 -16.74 37.86 17.26
C GLY A 717 -15.57 38.51 17.98
N ASP A 718 -14.62 39.03 17.21
CA ASP A 718 -13.36 39.62 17.70
C ASP A 718 -13.50 40.91 18.51
N PHE A 719 -14.64 41.60 18.36
CA PHE A 719 -14.91 42.89 18.99
C PHE A 719 -16.09 42.83 19.97
N GLY A 720 -16.63 41.63 20.25
CA GLY A 720 -17.76 41.45 21.16
C GLY A 720 -19.11 41.96 20.64
N ASP A 721 -19.22 42.30 19.35
CA ASP A 721 -20.42 42.90 18.74
C ASP A 721 -21.21 41.93 17.83
N SER A 722 -20.77 40.67 17.73
CA SER A 722 -21.28 39.61 16.85
C SER A 722 -21.24 39.93 15.35
N LYS A 723 -20.43 40.90 14.91
CA LYS A 723 -20.35 41.33 13.49
C LYS A 723 -19.09 40.87 12.76
N THR A 724 -18.27 40.01 13.37
CA THR A 724 -17.02 39.52 12.77
C THR A 724 -16.90 38.01 12.83
N VAL A 725 -16.22 37.46 11.83
CA VAL A 725 -15.89 36.04 11.74
C VAL A 725 -14.42 35.88 11.38
N ARG A 726 -13.74 34.98 12.07
CA ARG A 726 -12.28 34.78 12.01
C ARG A 726 -11.93 33.41 11.46
N ALA A 727 -11.00 33.31 10.51
CA ALA A 727 -10.65 32.04 9.86
C ALA A 727 -9.19 31.99 9.35
N PHE A 728 -8.77 30.82 8.84
CA PHE A 728 -7.44 30.54 8.26
C PHE A 728 -7.49 30.15 6.78
N PRO A 729 -7.67 31.06 5.82
CA PRO A 729 -7.67 30.70 4.40
C PRO A 729 -6.24 30.75 3.83
N PRO A 730 -5.63 29.61 3.42
CA PRO A 730 -4.24 29.56 2.95
C PRO A 730 -4.03 30.09 1.53
N LEU A 731 -5.05 30.72 0.93
CA LEU A 731 -4.99 31.31 -0.41
C LEU A 731 -5.43 32.78 -0.44
N THR A 732 -5.36 33.44 0.72
CA THR A 732 -5.74 34.84 0.89
C THR A 732 -4.69 35.61 1.70
N SER A 733 -3.43 35.19 1.66
CA SER A 733 -2.28 36.05 2.03
C SER A 733 -2.36 37.42 1.36
N ASP A 734 -2.95 37.45 0.17
CA ASP A 734 -3.03 38.61 -0.70
C ASP A 734 -4.21 39.55 -0.36
N LEU A 735 -5.18 39.12 0.45
CA LEU A 735 -6.31 39.97 0.87
C LEU A 735 -5.84 41.04 1.84
N LYS A 736 -6.10 42.30 1.52
CA LYS A 736 -5.77 43.46 2.34
C LYS A 736 -6.99 43.90 3.15
N PRO A 737 -6.78 44.56 4.32
CA PRO A 737 -7.85 45.29 4.98
C PRO A 737 -8.56 46.25 4.03
N GLY A 738 -9.88 46.08 3.89
CA GLY A 738 -10.71 46.79 2.92
C GLY A 738 -11.26 45.92 1.79
N ASP A 739 -10.57 44.84 1.43
CA ASP A 739 -10.97 43.95 0.32
C ASP A 739 -12.22 43.14 0.65
N GLU A 740 -12.99 42.78 -0.38
CA GLU A 740 -14.23 42.00 -0.23
C GLU A 740 -14.01 40.51 -0.54
N ALA A 741 -14.73 39.64 0.15
CA ALA A 741 -14.67 38.19 -0.01
C ALA A 741 -16.07 37.59 -0.01
N LYS A 742 -16.29 36.58 -0.86
CA LYS A 742 -17.56 35.85 -0.95
C LYS A 742 -17.59 34.73 0.09
N ILE A 743 -18.43 34.91 1.10
CA ILE A 743 -18.60 34.05 2.28
C ILE A 743 -19.90 33.25 2.15
N THR A 744 -19.85 31.98 2.54
CA THR A 744 -20.98 31.06 2.63
C THR A 744 -21.04 30.44 4.02
N GLY A 745 -22.21 29.94 4.40
CA GLY A 745 -22.44 29.33 5.71
C GLY A 745 -23.29 30.20 6.66
N PRO A 746 -23.10 30.06 7.98
CA PRO A 746 -22.23 29.06 8.63
C PRO A 746 -22.63 27.64 8.25
N VAL A 747 -21.72 26.67 8.41
CA VAL A 747 -21.97 25.24 8.18
C VAL A 747 -21.42 24.41 9.33
N GLY A 748 -21.85 23.16 9.41
CA GLY A 748 -21.46 22.24 10.47
C GLY A 748 -22.37 22.28 11.69
N LYS A 749 -22.58 21.09 12.26
CA LYS A 749 -23.16 20.85 13.60
C LYS A 749 -22.36 19.82 14.41
N GLU A 750 -21.33 19.21 13.82
CA GLU A 750 -20.55 18.15 14.46
C GLU A 750 -19.68 18.71 15.59
N MET A 751 -18.95 19.78 15.27
CA MET A 751 -18.00 20.44 16.15
C MET A 751 -18.64 21.46 17.10
N LEU A 752 -19.96 21.45 17.31
CA LEU A 752 -20.60 22.29 18.34
C LEU A 752 -20.20 21.84 19.76
N MET A 753 -20.16 22.76 20.71
CA MET A 753 -19.91 22.46 22.13
C MET A 753 -21.07 21.69 22.79
N PRO A 754 -20.83 20.93 23.87
CA PRO A 754 -21.90 20.40 24.70
C PRO A 754 -22.53 21.51 25.56
N LYS A 755 -23.81 21.36 25.92
CA LYS A 755 -24.50 22.31 26.81
C LYS A 755 -24.07 22.19 28.28
N ASP A 756 -23.60 21.02 28.71
CA ASP A 756 -23.20 20.77 30.11
C ASP A 756 -21.96 21.63 30.47
N PRO A 757 -22.08 22.59 31.41
CA PRO A 757 -20.94 23.41 31.83
C PRO A 757 -19.86 22.61 32.57
N ASN A 758 -20.16 21.39 33.02
CA ASN A 758 -19.25 20.50 33.74
C ASN A 758 -18.63 19.43 32.82
N ALA A 759 -18.86 19.52 31.50
CA ALA A 759 -18.36 18.56 30.54
C ALA A 759 -16.83 18.47 30.53
N THR A 760 -16.30 17.27 30.32
CA THR A 760 -14.89 17.09 29.96
C THR A 760 -14.77 17.21 28.43
N ILE A 761 -13.91 18.09 27.94
CA ILE A 761 -13.76 18.41 26.52
C ILE A 761 -12.30 18.20 26.11
N ILE A 762 -12.05 17.12 25.38
CA ILE A 762 -10.72 16.75 24.87
C ILE A 762 -10.63 17.21 23.40
N MET A 763 -9.61 17.99 23.08
CA MET A 763 -9.44 18.67 21.81
C MET A 763 -8.12 18.24 21.15
N LEU A 764 -8.20 17.67 19.95
CA LEU A 764 -7.08 17.10 19.21
C LEU A 764 -6.86 17.90 17.92
N ALA A 765 -5.86 18.78 17.88
CA ALA A 765 -5.61 19.69 16.76
C ALA A 765 -4.24 19.51 16.11
N THR A 766 -4.18 19.49 14.77
CA THR A 766 -2.92 19.73 14.02
C THR A 766 -2.98 21.06 13.27
N GLY A 767 -1.98 21.92 13.45
CA GLY A 767 -1.85 23.19 12.71
C GLY A 767 -3.11 24.07 12.78
N THR A 768 -3.62 24.48 11.61
CA THR A 768 -4.85 25.30 11.48
C THR A 768 -6.12 24.62 12.02
N GLY A 769 -6.09 23.30 12.26
CA GLY A 769 -7.17 22.57 12.92
C GLY A 769 -7.48 23.03 14.36
N ILE A 770 -6.67 23.93 14.91
CA ILE A 770 -6.90 24.59 16.20
C ILE A 770 -8.05 25.62 16.21
N ALA A 771 -8.50 26.10 15.03
CA ALA A 771 -9.56 27.10 14.90
C ALA A 771 -10.78 26.87 15.81
N PRO A 772 -11.53 25.76 15.71
CA PRO A 772 -12.73 25.55 16.51
C PRO A 772 -12.41 25.56 18.01
N PHE A 773 -11.25 25.04 18.40
CA PHE A 773 -10.84 24.97 19.81
C PHE A 773 -10.43 26.32 20.39
N ARG A 774 -9.93 27.25 19.56
CA ARG A 774 -9.79 28.64 20.00
C ARG A 774 -11.15 29.27 20.31
N SER A 775 -12.17 29.05 19.46
CA SER A 775 -13.53 29.54 19.72
C SER A 775 -14.13 28.94 21.01
N PHE A 776 -13.86 27.66 21.29
CA PHE A 776 -14.25 26.98 22.52
C PHE A 776 -13.60 27.63 23.75
N LEU A 777 -12.28 27.79 23.73
CA LEU A 777 -11.50 28.27 24.87
C LEU A 777 -11.80 29.73 25.21
N TRP A 778 -12.12 30.56 24.22
CA TRP A 778 -12.61 31.92 24.44
C TRP A 778 -13.92 31.92 25.25
N LYS A 779 -14.91 31.15 24.79
CA LYS A 779 -16.19 31.00 25.47
C LYS A 779 -16.10 30.37 26.88
N MET A 780 -15.12 29.49 27.09
CA MET A 780 -14.92 28.83 28.38
C MET A 780 -14.20 29.70 29.42
N PHE A 781 -13.22 30.51 29.01
CA PHE A 781 -12.23 31.10 29.92
C PHE A 781 -11.98 32.61 29.73
N PHE A 782 -12.57 33.24 28.72
CA PHE A 782 -12.39 34.67 28.43
C PHE A 782 -13.71 35.45 28.45
N GLU A 783 -14.82 34.83 28.04
CA GLU A 783 -16.14 35.45 28.01
C GLU A 783 -16.90 35.29 29.34
N GLU A 784 -17.74 36.27 29.64
CA GLU A 784 -18.72 36.24 30.73
C GLU A 784 -20.12 36.11 30.13
N HIS A 785 -20.88 35.09 30.57
CA HIS A 785 -22.28 34.89 30.17
C HIS A 785 -23.14 34.72 31.43
N GLU A 786 -24.34 35.29 31.44
CA GLU A 786 -25.26 35.20 32.60
C GLU A 786 -25.78 33.76 32.82
N ASP A 787 -25.88 32.97 31.76
CA ASP A 787 -26.46 31.63 31.72
C ASP A 787 -25.42 30.49 31.56
N TYR A 788 -24.15 30.82 31.30
CA TYR A 788 -23.08 29.83 31.08
C TYR A 788 -21.77 30.21 31.76
N LYS A 789 -21.26 29.28 32.57
CA LYS A 789 -19.89 29.31 33.10
C LYS A 789 -19.29 27.90 33.02
N PHE A 790 -18.15 27.75 32.38
CA PHE A 790 -17.46 26.47 32.31
C PHE A 790 -16.83 26.11 33.67
N ASN A 791 -17.15 24.92 34.19
CA ASN A 791 -16.60 24.36 35.42
C ASN A 791 -16.00 22.95 35.21
N GLY A 792 -16.04 22.43 33.98
CA GLY A 792 -15.50 21.13 33.60
C GLY A 792 -14.00 21.14 33.34
N LEU A 793 -13.51 20.13 32.60
CA LEU A 793 -12.10 19.99 32.21
C LEU A 793 -11.96 20.16 30.69
N ALA A 794 -11.24 21.20 30.25
CA ALA A 794 -10.83 21.36 28.87
C ALA A 794 -9.38 20.88 28.70
N TRP A 795 -9.09 20.05 27.71
CA TRP A 795 -7.74 19.53 27.46
C TRP A 795 -7.38 19.61 25.98
N LEU A 796 -6.42 20.47 25.63
CA LEU A 796 -5.94 20.66 24.26
C LEU A 796 -4.61 19.94 24.01
N PHE A 797 -4.61 19.03 23.03
CA PHE A 797 -3.42 18.49 22.40
C PHE A 797 -3.20 19.19 21.06
N LEU A 798 -2.04 19.84 20.88
CA LEU A 798 -1.68 20.54 19.63
C LEU A 798 -0.41 19.97 19.00
N GLY A 799 -0.56 19.41 17.79
CA GLY A 799 0.54 18.88 16.98
C GLY A 799 1.00 19.83 15.89
N VAL A 800 2.31 20.05 15.81
CA VAL A 800 2.97 20.95 14.84
C VAL A 800 4.33 20.40 14.39
N PRO A 801 4.91 20.88 13.27
CA PRO A 801 6.26 20.49 12.88
C PRO A 801 7.34 21.12 13.76
N THR A 802 7.27 22.43 14.04
CA THR A 802 8.27 23.20 14.78
C THR A 802 7.61 24.09 15.86
N SER A 803 8.38 24.54 16.85
CA SER A 803 7.90 25.48 17.87
C SER A 803 7.43 26.81 17.25
N SER A 804 8.08 27.27 16.17
CA SER A 804 7.67 28.44 15.38
C SER A 804 6.35 28.27 14.62
N SER A 805 5.80 27.05 14.57
CA SER A 805 4.49 26.75 14.01
C SER A 805 3.36 26.67 15.06
N LEU A 806 3.65 26.89 16.35
CA LEU A 806 2.65 26.88 17.42
C LEU A 806 1.74 28.11 17.34
N LEU A 807 0.48 27.90 17.00
CA LEU A 807 -0.52 28.97 16.89
C LEU A 807 -1.07 29.33 18.28
N TYR A 808 -1.08 30.63 18.62
CA TYR A 808 -1.58 31.19 19.89
C TYR A 808 -0.96 30.62 21.17
N LYS A 809 0.30 30.21 21.11
CA LYS A 809 1.02 29.62 22.25
C LYS A 809 0.87 30.46 23.52
N GLU A 810 1.15 31.75 23.43
CA GLU A 810 1.11 32.69 24.56
C GLU A 810 -0.31 32.96 25.06
N GLU A 811 -1.32 32.77 24.22
CA GLU A 811 -2.74 32.90 24.57
C GLU A 811 -3.16 31.72 25.45
N PHE A 812 -2.88 30.49 25.01
CA PHE A 812 -3.24 29.28 25.75
C PHE A 812 -2.38 29.03 26.98
N GLU A 813 -1.09 29.37 26.95
CA GLU A 813 -0.24 29.30 28.15
C GLU A 813 -0.76 30.23 29.26
N LYS A 814 -1.22 31.45 28.92
CA LYS A 814 -1.88 32.36 29.88
C LYS A 814 -3.26 31.86 30.33
N MET A 815 -4.03 31.20 29.46
CA MET A 815 -5.30 30.57 29.86
C MET A 815 -5.06 29.44 30.88
N LYS A 816 -3.98 28.66 30.70
CA LYS A 816 -3.58 27.56 31.61
C LYS A 816 -3.04 28.09 32.93
N GLU A 817 -2.26 29.18 32.90
CA GLU A 817 -1.81 29.88 34.10
C GLU A 817 -2.98 30.42 34.95
N LYS A 818 -4.02 30.96 34.30
CA LYS A 818 -5.22 31.47 34.98
C LYS A 818 -6.19 30.40 35.46
N ASN A 819 -6.29 29.28 34.75
CA ASN A 819 -7.29 28.22 35.01
C ASN A 819 -6.64 26.82 35.11
N PRO A 820 -5.64 26.61 35.99
CA PRO A 820 -4.83 25.38 35.98
C PRO A 820 -5.62 24.11 36.32
N GLU A 821 -6.70 24.24 37.09
CA GLU A 821 -7.58 23.13 37.47
C GLU A 821 -8.54 22.72 36.34
N ASN A 822 -8.89 23.66 35.44
CA ASN A 822 -9.92 23.49 34.42
C ASN A 822 -9.35 23.41 32.99
N PHE A 823 -8.11 23.84 32.74
CA PHE A 823 -7.50 23.82 31.41
C PHE A 823 -6.11 23.14 31.38
N ARG A 824 -6.00 22.11 30.54
CA ARG A 824 -4.75 21.40 30.22
C ARG A 824 -4.33 21.65 28.79
N LEU A 825 -3.03 21.75 28.58
CA LEU A 825 -2.40 22.06 27.30
C LEU A 825 -1.13 21.23 27.16
N ASP A 826 -1.06 20.47 26.06
CA ASP A 826 0.03 19.56 25.71
C ASP A 826 0.45 19.74 24.25
N PHE A 827 1.72 20.03 24.02
CA PHE A 827 2.29 20.25 22.68
C PHE A 827 3.02 19.01 22.16
N ALA A 828 2.86 18.72 20.87
CA ALA A 828 3.56 17.66 20.17
C ALA A 828 4.34 18.24 18.98
N VAL A 829 5.63 18.56 19.20
CA VAL A 829 6.49 19.26 18.23
C VAL A 829 7.36 18.27 17.47
N SER A 830 6.82 17.71 16.40
CA SER A 830 7.30 16.49 15.74
C SER A 830 8.70 16.53 15.09
N ARG A 831 9.33 17.71 14.93
CA ARG A 831 10.73 17.83 14.46
C ARG A 831 11.74 18.17 15.57
N GLU A 832 11.28 18.52 16.76
CA GLU A 832 12.11 19.02 17.87
C GLU A 832 12.03 18.14 19.12
N GLN A 833 10.93 17.36 19.25
CA GLN A 833 10.67 16.47 20.38
C GLN A 833 10.62 15.01 19.92
N THR A 834 11.17 14.13 20.75
CA THR A 834 11.03 12.68 20.66
C THR A 834 10.56 12.10 21.98
N ASN A 835 9.93 10.92 21.96
CA ASN A 835 9.68 10.14 23.19
C ASN A 835 10.93 9.37 23.64
N ASP A 836 10.82 8.63 24.74
CA ASP A 836 11.88 7.78 25.31
C ASP A 836 12.46 6.73 24.33
N LYS A 837 11.72 6.40 23.27
CA LYS A 837 12.14 5.45 22.22
C LYS A 837 12.83 6.12 21.03
N GLY A 838 12.98 7.44 21.04
CA GLY A 838 13.51 8.23 19.92
C GLY A 838 12.52 8.46 18.77
N GLU A 839 11.23 8.12 18.96
CA GLU A 839 10.18 8.33 17.96
C GLU A 839 9.74 9.80 17.97
N LYS A 840 9.42 10.35 16.78
CA LYS A 840 8.95 11.73 16.65
C LYS A 840 7.67 11.99 17.44
N MET A 841 7.63 13.13 18.14
CA MET A 841 6.49 13.52 18.97
C MET A 841 5.32 14.05 18.11
N TYR A 842 4.50 13.15 17.61
CA TYR A 842 3.18 13.47 17.05
C TYR A 842 2.10 13.42 18.15
N ILE A 843 0.86 13.84 17.84
CA ILE A 843 -0.23 13.88 18.84
C ILE A 843 -0.51 12.49 19.43
N GLN A 844 -0.54 11.46 18.59
CA GLN A 844 -0.72 10.08 19.07
C GLN A 844 0.43 9.61 19.98
N THR A 845 1.66 10.07 19.72
CA THR A 845 2.83 9.83 20.58
C THR A 845 2.64 10.51 21.94
N ARG A 846 2.20 11.78 21.95
CA ARG A 846 1.92 12.54 23.18
C ARG A 846 0.74 11.98 23.97
N MET A 847 -0.32 11.54 23.29
CA MET A 847 -1.48 10.90 23.94
C MET A 847 -1.12 9.57 24.61
N ALA A 848 -0.14 8.83 24.07
CA ALA A 848 0.33 7.58 24.67
C ALA A 848 0.91 7.78 26.09
N GLU A 849 1.50 8.96 26.37
CA GLU A 849 2.01 9.33 27.70
C GLU A 849 0.88 9.45 28.74
N TYR A 850 -0.35 9.70 28.29
CA TYR A 850 -1.55 9.90 29.11
C TYR A 850 -2.62 8.80 28.93
N ALA A 851 -2.23 7.64 28.37
CA ALA A 851 -3.13 6.57 27.95
C ALA A 851 -4.22 6.20 28.98
N GLN A 852 -3.83 5.98 30.24
CA GLN A 852 -4.75 5.62 31.33
C GLN A 852 -5.73 6.74 31.67
N GLU A 853 -5.26 7.97 31.75
CA GLU A 853 -6.10 9.11 32.11
C GLU A 853 -7.11 9.42 31.00
N LEU A 854 -6.67 9.40 29.74
CA LEU A 854 -7.56 9.57 28.58
C LEU A 854 -8.68 8.51 28.58
N TRP A 855 -8.36 7.27 28.93
CA TRP A 855 -9.36 6.22 29.06
C TRP A 855 -10.36 6.45 30.21
N GLU A 856 -9.88 6.81 31.40
CA GLU A 856 -10.74 7.13 32.54
C GLU A 856 -11.67 8.32 32.26
N LEU A 857 -11.23 9.27 31.43
CA LEU A 857 -12.10 10.34 30.93
C LEU A 857 -13.11 9.81 29.90
N LEU A 858 -12.70 9.05 28.88
CA LEU A 858 -13.57 8.54 27.81
C LEU A 858 -14.79 7.75 28.30
N LYS A 859 -14.65 7.01 29.41
CA LYS A 859 -15.76 6.25 30.02
C LYS A 859 -16.88 7.12 30.59
N LYS A 860 -16.63 8.40 30.87
CA LYS A 860 -17.63 9.30 31.47
C LYS A 860 -18.61 9.78 30.42
N ASP A 861 -19.91 9.68 30.70
CA ASP A 861 -20.98 10.13 29.79
C ASP A 861 -20.93 11.63 29.44
N ASN A 862 -20.24 12.44 30.26
CA ASN A 862 -19.99 13.87 30.06
C ASN A 862 -18.63 14.20 29.40
N THR A 863 -17.89 13.21 28.90
CA THR A 863 -16.67 13.43 28.12
C THR A 863 -16.95 13.49 26.63
N PHE A 864 -16.44 14.53 25.98
CA PHE A 864 -16.58 14.81 24.56
C PHE A 864 -15.20 15.03 23.93
N VAL A 865 -14.86 14.19 22.95
CA VAL A 865 -13.66 14.32 22.12
C VAL A 865 -14.00 15.06 20.83
N TYR A 866 -13.12 15.98 20.45
CA TYR A 866 -13.15 16.72 19.22
C TYR A 866 -11.81 16.62 18.50
N MET A 867 -11.84 16.35 17.20
CA MET A 867 -10.66 16.23 16.35
C MET A 867 -10.78 17.13 15.13
N CYS A 868 -9.77 17.96 14.88
CA CYS A 868 -9.76 18.85 13.72
C CYS A 868 -8.33 19.08 13.22
N GLY A 869 -8.13 18.99 11.90
CA GLY A 869 -6.78 19.08 11.33
C GLY A 869 -6.59 18.33 10.02
N LEU A 870 -5.36 17.85 9.81
CA LEU A 870 -4.94 17.16 8.59
C LEU A 870 -5.60 15.77 8.52
N LYS A 871 -6.19 15.43 7.38
CA LYS A 871 -6.81 14.11 7.12
C LYS A 871 -5.93 12.86 7.36
N GLY A 872 -4.62 13.03 7.53
CA GLY A 872 -3.72 11.95 7.94
C GLY A 872 -3.72 11.64 9.44
N MET A 873 -4.22 12.54 10.30
CA MET A 873 -4.11 12.39 11.76
C MET A 873 -5.05 11.31 12.32
N GLU A 874 -6.24 11.15 11.74
CA GLU A 874 -7.27 10.19 12.20
C GLU A 874 -6.69 8.80 12.41
N LYS A 875 -5.90 8.31 11.44
CA LYS A 875 -5.30 6.97 11.49
C LYS A 875 -4.36 6.78 12.68
N GLY A 876 -3.52 7.78 12.98
CA GLY A 876 -2.61 7.73 14.12
C GLY A 876 -3.36 7.78 15.46
N ILE A 877 -4.46 8.55 15.51
CA ILE A 877 -5.33 8.60 16.69
C ILE A 877 -6.10 7.29 16.85
N ASP A 878 -6.64 6.71 15.79
CA ASP A 878 -7.30 5.40 15.83
C ASP A 878 -6.31 4.29 16.23
N GLU A 879 -5.07 4.31 15.76
CA GLU A 879 -4.05 3.33 16.18
C GLU A 879 -3.74 3.40 17.68
N ILE A 880 -3.54 4.60 18.24
CA ILE A 880 -3.32 4.73 19.68
C ILE A 880 -4.60 4.48 20.48
N MET A 881 -5.78 4.87 19.98
CA MET A 881 -7.05 4.62 20.67
C MET A 881 -7.47 3.16 20.63
N VAL A 882 -7.22 2.42 19.55
CA VAL A 882 -7.31 0.94 19.55
C VAL A 882 -6.42 0.38 20.64
N SER A 883 -5.17 0.85 20.73
CA SER A 883 -4.21 0.38 21.74
C SER A 883 -4.69 0.70 23.17
N ILE A 884 -5.12 1.93 23.46
CA ILE A 884 -5.67 2.37 24.75
C ILE A 884 -6.94 1.57 25.09
N HIS A 885 -7.94 1.58 24.22
CA HIS A 885 -9.21 0.90 24.39
C HIS A 885 -9.05 -0.61 24.62
N PHE A 886 -8.15 -1.24 23.87
CA PHE A 886 -7.77 -2.64 24.06
C PHE A 886 -7.12 -2.85 25.43
N ILE A 887 -6.12 -2.05 25.80
CA ILE A 887 -5.41 -2.14 27.09
C ILE A 887 -6.35 -1.95 28.29
N PHE A 888 -7.38 -1.09 28.21
CA PHE A 888 -8.20 -0.78 29.39
C PHE A 888 -9.57 -1.49 29.47
N LEU A 889 -10.27 -1.80 28.36
CA LEU A 889 -11.41 -2.74 28.42
C LEU A 889 -10.97 -4.10 28.99
N PHE A 890 -9.75 -4.48 28.66
CA PHE A 890 -9.03 -5.62 29.19
C PHE A 890 -8.88 -5.60 30.71
N LEU A 891 -8.39 -4.48 31.26
CA LEU A 891 -8.14 -4.31 32.69
C LEU A 891 -9.46 -4.25 33.50
N GLU A 892 -10.55 -3.79 32.88
CA GLU A 892 -11.85 -3.60 33.54
C GLU A 892 -12.83 -4.76 33.38
N ASN A 893 -12.48 -5.80 32.64
CA ASN A 893 -13.30 -7.00 32.46
C ASN A 893 -14.72 -6.71 31.90
N GLN A 894 -14.86 -5.63 31.12
CA GLN A 894 -16.11 -5.28 30.43
C GLN A 894 -16.26 -6.12 29.14
N THR A 895 -17.47 -6.18 28.58
CA THR A 895 -17.69 -6.85 27.28
C THR A 895 -16.76 -6.27 26.22
N ARG A 896 -16.04 -7.13 25.47
CA ARG A 896 -15.16 -6.74 24.35
C ARG A 896 -15.99 -6.10 23.21
N ILE A 897 -16.27 -4.80 23.33
CA ILE A 897 -16.75 -3.96 22.24
C ILE A 897 -15.50 -3.55 21.45
N ASP A 898 -15.43 -3.87 20.16
CA ASP A 898 -14.34 -3.42 19.29
C ASP A 898 -14.22 -1.88 19.30
N TRP A 899 -13.01 -1.30 19.16
CA TRP A 899 -12.83 0.15 19.17
C TRP A 899 -13.67 0.85 18.11
N LEU A 900 -13.80 0.29 16.90
CA LEU A 900 -14.61 0.92 15.86
C LEU A 900 -16.10 0.89 16.22
N GLU A 901 -16.60 -0.15 16.90
CA GLU A 901 -17.98 -0.16 17.41
C GLU A 901 -18.17 0.75 18.64
N TYR A 902 -17.20 0.85 19.54
CA TYR A 902 -17.25 1.79 20.66
C TYR A 902 -17.15 3.24 20.16
N GLN A 903 -16.27 3.54 19.23
CA GLN A 903 -16.20 4.83 18.53
C GLN A 903 -17.50 5.12 17.77
N LYS A 904 -18.16 4.11 17.16
CA LYS A 904 -19.52 4.26 16.61
C LYS A 904 -20.55 4.59 17.68
N GLN A 905 -20.46 4.01 18.88
CA GLN A 905 -21.32 4.37 20.01
C GLN A 905 -21.05 5.82 20.47
N LEU A 906 -19.80 6.23 20.63
CA LEU A 906 -19.41 7.61 20.96
C LEU A 906 -19.84 8.62 19.87
N LYS A 907 -19.77 8.25 18.59
CA LYS A 907 -20.31 9.04 17.46
C LYS A 907 -21.84 9.15 17.54
N ARG A 908 -22.55 8.07 17.87
CA ARG A 908 -24.01 8.07 18.08
C ARG A 908 -24.43 8.88 19.32
N SER A 909 -23.60 8.94 20.37
CA SER A 909 -23.85 9.72 21.60
C SER A 909 -23.29 11.15 21.56
N GLU A 910 -22.83 11.61 20.38
CA GLU A 910 -22.24 12.94 20.13
C GLU A 910 -20.94 13.23 20.91
N GLN A 911 -20.33 12.20 21.51
CA GLN A 911 -19.08 12.26 22.28
C GLN A 911 -17.81 12.15 21.43
N TRP A 912 -17.90 11.71 20.18
CA TRP A 912 -16.74 11.64 19.28
C TRP A 912 -17.00 12.41 17.99
N ASN A 913 -16.35 13.56 17.86
CA ASN A 913 -16.63 14.56 16.83
C ASN A 913 -15.37 14.80 16.00
N VAL A 914 -15.46 14.74 14.67
CA VAL A 914 -14.30 14.81 13.77
C VAL A 914 -14.61 15.69 12.56
N GLU A 915 -13.76 16.67 12.29
CA GLU A 915 -13.78 17.49 11.08
C GLU A 915 -12.34 17.70 10.57
N VAL A 916 -11.88 16.82 9.68
CA VAL A 916 -10.52 16.88 9.09
C VAL A 916 -10.57 17.18 7.59
N TYR A 917 -9.52 17.83 7.09
CA TYR A 917 -9.42 18.37 5.73
C TYR A 917 -8.24 17.76 4.94
#